data_AF-E9GG00-F1
#
_entry.id   AF-E9GG00-F1
#
_cell.length_a   1.000
_cell.length_b   1.000
_cell.length_c   1.000
_cell.angle_alpha   90.00
_cell.angle_beta   90.00
_cell.angle_gamma   90.00
#
_symmetry.space_group_name_H-M   'P 1'
#
loop_
_entity.id
_entity.type
_entity.pdbx_description
1 polymer ?
#
loop_
_entity_poly.entity_id
_entity_poly.type
_entity_poly.pdbx_seq_one_letter_code
_entity_poly.pdbx_strand_id
1 'polypeptide(L)'
;MSLRIAAECEQRYISLSSDLAICKKYFAIQALESPKFDKIFVQLGWFHIELSYYKAIGKFISESGMPYILVESGLLASGSLSGFLEGKNYNRCRRIHELTAIALQTLHFEAFLDSLKGEITKEDIAVLLRCIDFENANEASFISSIPEEINELFLKYEMYSQLTFSGEHGPLAKYWMLYISKIDVHRKMSRAIRMKDHRLYTQMFPQVLSMFFVFNHQNYARWGTKYHDNLMNMETTHPGITQDFDDGIISIRRTSKPFSASAIDLTLEQTQNKDAANSSTGVVSVTNNLSARQKFAKGHFIKTTLLSHVFQHCNLSRKEDVSKETYPSRIRKDTKQLNDLLSYIKKCRNPFIGNDEELINIGTGKAASKEVSSFLLNITTIGNNEYEKFVLSVIKDPLAFEKPIKKQLINNFASMGEKVKRVRNNQVEVLKMERNYLSTLLVTALEKKIDMELVLQYPLSPIPLVFAHLNGSMNKTVKSVLYDILDGPLEDDSLASVLGEKKLYVTEESKCFLFYVDAEKVMKMEEPTLRSNHEEADTRMMVHCATLESPATVVLRTTDSDVLAIAIGNFHQLKDGIQLYMEAGVTADNSLRYIDINKIGKHLGPQLSKAMPGFWNKATELEPVLYRPENSGWLLNEGKLVLNWFEGEMAPSCLEDIVVSPNEEDEEEEDGSSDDDSADDSEED
;
A
#
# COMPACT_ATOMS: atom_id res chain seq x y z
N MET A 1 -16.86 37.24 22.37
CA MET A 1 -17.53 37.38 21.06
C MET A 1 -18.66 36.37 20.93
N SER A 2 -18.40 35.07 21.00
CA SER A 2 -19.44 34.02 20.84
C SER A 2 -20.66 34.18 21.75
N LEU A 3 -20.48 34.50 23.04
CA LEU A 3 -21.61 34.77 23.94
C LEU A 3 -22.43 36.02 23.55
N ARG A 4 -21.80 37.02 22.94
CA ARG A 4 -22.49 38.20 22.43
C ARG A 4 -23.33 37.82 21.20
N ILE A 5 -22.74 37.04 20.28
CA ILE A 5 -23.46 36.50 19.11
C ILE A 5 -24.67 35.68 19.56
N ALA A 6 -24.49 34.79 20.55
CA ALA A 6 -25.59 34.00 21.11
C ALA A 6 -26.72 34.90 21.64
N ALA A 7 -26.38 35.96 22.38
CA ALA A 7 -27.36 36.92 22.88
C ALA A 7 -28.06 37.70 21.76
N GLU A 8 -27.32 38.18 20.76
CA GLU A 8 -27.84 38.92 19.59
C GLU A 8 -28.73 38.04 18.69
N CYS A 9 -28.44 36.73 18.62
CA CYS A 9 -29.21 35.74 17.86
C CYS A 9 -30.31 35.08 18.70
N GLU A 10 -30.53 35.53 19.94
CA GLU A 10 -31.50 34.96 20.89
C GLU A 10 -31.32 33.45 21.12
N GLN A 11 -30.09 32.95 20.99
CA GLN A 11 -29.74 31.56 21.20
C GLN A 11 -29.44 31.30 22.68
N ARG A 12 -30.06 30.24 23.21
CA ARG A 12 -29.85 29.80 24.60
C ARG A 12 -28.42 29.31 24.82
N TYR A 13 -27.90 28.53 23.88
CA TYR A 13 -26.53 28.02 23.84
C TYR A 13 -25.91 28.32 22.48
N ILE A 14 -24.58 28.30 22.41
CA ILE A 14 -23.86 28.41 21.14
C ILE A 14 -22.88 27.26 21.00
N SER A 15 -22.93 26.59 19.86
CA SER A 15 -21.97 25.55 19.51
C SER A 15 -20.75 26.15 18.81
N LEU A 16 -19.56 25.76 19.24
CA LEU A 16 -18.29 26.12 18.61
C LEU A 16 -17.55 24.86 18.17
N SER A 17 -17.43 24.67 16.85
CA SER A 17 -16.63 23.59 16.27
C SER A 17 -15.25 24.09 15.85
N SER A 18 -14.20 23.36 16.19
CA SER A 18 -12.84 23.69 15.78
C SER A 18 -11.90 22.48 15.79
N ASP A 19 -10.69 22.66 15.28
CA ASP A 19 -9.64 21.67 15.39
C ASP A 19 -9.25 21.40 16.86
N LEU A 20 -8.52 20.32 17.09
CA LEU A 20 -8.10 19.91 18.42
C LEU A 20 -7.21 20.94 19.14
N ALA A 21 -6.37 21.67 18.41
CA ALA A 21 -5.42 22.63 18.98
C ALA A 21 -6.13 23.84 19.58
N ILE A 22 -7.28 24.22 19.00
CA ILE A 22 -8.16 25.27 19.51
C ILE A 22 -9.09 24.70 20.58
N CYS A 23 -9.75 23.56 20.33
CA CYS A 23 -10.72 22.98 21.28
C CYS A 23 -10.12 22.66 22.65
N LYS A 24 -8.87 22.19 22.72
CA LYS A 24 -8.19 21.98 24.02
C LYS A 24 -8.11 23.27 24.85
N LYS A 25 -7.93 24.43 24.19
CA LYS A 25 -7.90 25.73 24.87
C LYS A 25 -9.30 26.15 25.30
N TYR A 26 -10.31 25.90 24.46
CA TYR A 26 -11.70 26.18 24.83
C TYR A 26 -12.14 25.37 26.04
N PHE A 27 -11.85 24.07 26.08
CA PHE A 27 -12.15 23.25 27.26
C PHE A 27 -11.44 23.75 28.52
N ALA A 28 -10.15 24.10 28.43
CA ALA A 28 -9.41 24.63 29.58
C ALA A 28 -9.97 25.98 30.07
N ILE A 29 -10.27 26.90 29.15
CA ILE A 29 -10.87 28.21 29.49
C ILE A 29 -12.25 28.01 30.12
N GLN A 30 -13.09 27.15 29.54
CA GLN A 30 -14.41 26.86 30.06
C GLN A 30 -14.35 26.29 31.48
N ALA A 31 -13.41 25.38 31.75
CA ALA A 31 -13.21 24.82 33.08
C ALA A 31 -12.71 25.86 34.11
N LEU A 32 -11.74 26.70 33.72
CA LEU A 32 -11.16 27.71 34.62
C LEU A 32 -12.11 28.87 34.94
N GLU A 33 -12.96 29.25 33.99
CA GLU A 33 -13.83 30.43 34.09
C GLU A 33 -15.30 30.04 34.29
N SER A 34 -15.60 28.78 34.62
CA SER A 34 -16.97 28.34 34.92
C SER A 34 -17.57 29.19 36.06
N PRO A 35 -18.83 29.68 35.93
CA PRO A 35 -19.83 29.33 34.92
C PRO A 35 -19.91 30.26 33.69
N LYS A 36 -18.97 31.19 33.54
CA LYS A 36 -19.05 32.30 32.57
C LYS A 36 -19.20 31.84 31.13
N PHE A 37 -18.56 30.72 30.76
CA PHE A 37 -18.59 30.16 29.40
C PHE A 37 -19.39 28.85 29.30
N ASP A 38 -20.19 28.53 30.32
CA ASP A 38 -20.96 27.27 30.34
C ASP A 38 -22.09 27.26 29.30
N LYS A 39 -22.46 28.41 28.72
CA LYS A 39 -23.40 28.47 27.59
C LYS A 39 -22.79 28.02 26.25
N ILE A 40 -21.49 27.75 26.21
CA ILE A 40 -20.78 27.35 24.98
C ILE A 40 -20.66 25.82 24.94
N PHE A 41 -21.23 25.20 23.92
CA PHE A 41 -20.98 23.79 23.65
C PHE A 41 -19.78 23.65 22.70
N VAL A 42 -18.69 23.08 23.18
CA VAL A 42 -17.47 22.89 22.36
C VAL A 42 -17.56 21.57 21.59
N GLN A 43 -17.50 21.65 20.26
CA GLN A 43 -17.46 20.48 19.36
C GLN A 43 -16.05 20.27 18.78
N LEU A 44 -15.54 19.04 18.81
CA LEU A 44 -14.35 18.69 18.05
C LEU A 44 -14.70 18.51 16.57
N GLY A 45 -13.96 19.19 15.69
CA GLY A 45 -14.13 19.10 14.25
C GLY A 45 -13.90 17.69 13.72
N TRP A 46 -14.94 17.12 13.09
CA TRP A 46 -14.91 15.75 12.57
C TRP A 46 -13.83 15.56 11.50
N PHE A 47 -13.61 16.54 10.62
CA PHE A 47 -12.64 16.36 9.54
C PHE A 47 -11.22 16.11 10.07
N HIS A 48 -10.78 16.84 11.09
CA HIS A 48 -9.48 16.59 11.69
C HIS A 48 -9.41 15.30 12.52
N ILE A 49 -10.52 14.88 13.12
CA ILE A 49 -10.65 13.54 13.74
C ILE A 49 -10.48 12.46 12.67
N GLU A 50 -11.14 12.62 11.52
CA GLU A 50 -11.13 11.69 10.40
C GLU A 50 -9.73 11.54 9.79
N LEU A 51 -8.98 12.63 9.61
CA LEU A 51 -7.57 12.56 9.19
C LEU A 51 -6.72 11.75 10.19
N SER A 52 -6.94 11.98 11.48
CA SER A 52 -6.25 11.23 12.54
C SER A 52 -6.65 9.75 12.54
N TYR A 53 -7.90 9.45 12.20
CA TYR A 53 -8.42 8.09 12.08
C TYR A 53 -7.78 7.36 10.88
N TYR A 54 -7.69 8.00 9.71
CA TYR A 54 -6.95 7.46 8.57
C TYR A 54 -5.48 7.21 8.90
N LYS A 55 -4.84 8.10 9.65
CA LYS A 55 -3.47 7.87 10.12
C LYS A 55 -3.34 6.65 11.05
N ALA A 56 -4.35 6.39 11.89
CA ALA A 56 -4.38 5.19 12.72
C ALA A 56 -4.57 3.92 11.86
N ILE A 57 -5.46 3.97 10.86
CA ILE A 57 -5.64 2.89 9.88
C ILE A 57 -4.35 2.67 9.06
N GLY A 58 -3.68 3.73 8.64
CA GLY A 58 -2.41 3.67 7.92
C GLY A 58 -1.32 2.97 8.72
N LYS A 59 -1.24 3.22 10.05
CA LYS A 59 -0.36 2.44 10.93
C LYS A 59 -0.78 0.98 11.05
N PHE A 60 -2.08 0.68 11.02
CA PHE A 60 -2.57 -0.70 11.06
C PHE A 60 -2.11 -1.49 9.83
N ILE A 61 -2.23 -0.92 8.63
CA ILE A 61 -1.84 -1.58 7.36
C ILE A 61 -0.39 -1.33 6.92
N SER A 62 0.40 -0.63 7.73
CA SER A 62 1.78 -0.26 7.37
C SER A 62 2.63 -1.51 7.16
N GLU A 63 3.28 -1.61 6.01
CA GLU A 63 4.06 -2.78 5.57
C GLU A 63 3.29 -4.10 5.57
N SER A 64 1.95 -4.11 5.51
CA SER A 64 1.18 -5.36 5.48
C SER A 64 1.01 -5.96 4.08
N GLY A 65 1.78 -5.50 3.09
CA GLY A 65 1.64 -5.89 1.68
C GLY A 65 0.59 -5.09 0.91
N MET A 66 -0.52 -4.69 1.54
CA MET A 66 -1.53 -3.85 0.89
C MET A 66 -0.99 -2.50 0.40
N PRO A 67 -0.17 -1.74 1.15
CA PRO A 67 0.48 -0.53 0.62
C PRO A 67 1.16 -0.72 -0.74
N TYR A 68 1.86 -1.84 -0.91
CA TYR A 68 2.50 -2.24 -2.16
C TYR A 68 1.47 -2.58 -3.24
N ILE A 69 0.48 -3.40 -2.92
CA ILE A 69 -0.60 -3.77 -3.85
C ILE A 69 -1.35 -2.52 -4.37
N LEU A 70 -1.59 -1.52 -3.52
CA LEU A 70 -2.24 -0.27 -3.93
C LEU A 70 -1.40 0.51 -4.94
N VAL A 71 -0.06 0.46 -4.83
CA VAL A 71 0.86 1.08 -5.78
C VAL A 71 0.88 0.32 -7.10
N GLU A 72 1.13 -0.99 -7.05
CA GLU A 72 1.29 -1.80 -8.26
C GLU A 72 0.00 -1.97 -9.06
N SER A 73 -1.16 -1.92 -8.40
CA SER A 73 -2.46 -1.88 -9.09
C SER A 73 -2.76 -0.53 -9.77
N GLY A 74 -1.89 0.48 -9.62
CA GLY A 74 -2.11 1.84 -10.12
C GLY A 74 -3.25 2.58 -9.41
N LEU A 75 -3.71 2.09 -8.25
CA LEU A 75 -4.76 2.75 -7.47
C LEU A 75 -4.21 3.93 -6.65
N LEU A 76 -2.96 3.83 -6.21
CA LEU A 76 -2.24 4.82 -5.43
C LEU A 76 -0.87 5.09 -6.05
N ALA A 77 -0.65 6.32 -6.48
CA ALA A 77 0.66 6.76 -6.86
C ALA A 77 1.63 6.71 -5.67
N SER A 78 2.87 6.34 -5.92
CA SER A 78 3.76 5.83 -4.87
C SER A 78 4.36 6.92 -3.98
N GLY A 79 4.69 8.11 -4.47
CA GLY A 79 5.01 9.26 -3.61
C GLY A 79 3.79 9.83 -2.85
N SER A 80 2.57 9.40 -3.23
CA SER A 80 1.35 9.69 -2.51
C SER A 80 1.10 8.69 -1.38
N LEU A 81 1.88 7.61 -1.29
CA LEU A 81 1.77 6.56 -0.28
C LEU A 81 1.99 7.09 1.14
N SER A 82 3.06 7.87 1.35
CA SER A 82 3.34 8.48 2.66
C SER A 82 2.18 9.36 3.11
N GLY A 83 1.66 10.22 2.21
CA GLY A 83 0.50 11.07 2.51
C GLY A 83 -0.79 10.29 2.77
N PHE A 84 -0.94 9.11 2.16
CA PHE A 84 -2.06 8.19 2.40
C PHE A 84 -1.95 7.52 3.78
N LEU A 85 -0.81 6.89 4.10
CA LEU A 85 -0.58 6.22 5.39
C LEU A 85 -0.58 7.21 6.57
N GLU A 86 -0.14 8.45 6.36
CA GLU A 86 -0.18 9.50 7.37
C GLU A 86 -1.54 10.21 7.48
N GLY A 87 -2.53 9.82 6.67
CA GLY A 87 -3.87 10.44 6.69
C GLY A 87 -3.88 11.91 6.26
N LYS A 88 -2.85 12.39 5.55
CA LYS A 88 -2.73 13.79 5.09
C LYS A 88 -3.50 14.05 3.80
N ASN A 89 -3.60 13.04 2.93
CA ASN A 89 -4.26 13.15 1.64
C ASN A 89 -5.76 12.82 1.72
N TYR A 90 -6.55 13.69 2.37
CA TYR A 90 -7.97 13.45 2.70
C TYR A 90 -8.79 12.73 1.61
N ASN A 91 -8.90 13.34 0.43
CA ASN A 91 -9.73 12.81 -0.66
C ASN A 91 -9.22 11.45 -1.18
N ARG A 92 -7.90 11.23 -1.14
CA ARG A 92 -7.29 9.94 -1.52
C ARG A 92 -7.56 8.90 -0.45
N CYS A 93 -7.34 9.21 0.82
CA CYS A 93 -7.63 8.31 1.94
C CYS A 93 -9.10 7.86 1.90
N ARG A 94 -10.04 8.81 1.81
CA ARG A 94 -11.47 8.53 1.75
C ARG A 94 -11.86 7.63 0.59
N ARG A 95 -11.28 7.81 -0.60
CA ARG A 95 -11.59 6.99 -1.77
C ARG A 95 -10.91 5.63 -1.74
N ILE A 96 -9.61 5.60 -1.48
CA ILE A 96 -8.79 4.39 -1.62
C ILE A 96 -9.13 3.39 -0.51
N HIS A 97 -9.29 3.82 0.75
CA HIS A 97 -9.69 2.90 1.81
C HIS A 97 -11.05 2.23 1.54
N GLU A 98 -12.00 2.96 0.96
CA GLU A 98 -13.30 2.42 0.54
C GLU A 98 -13.15 1.37 -0.58
N LEU A 99 -12.38 1.68 -1.62
CA LEU A 99 -12.11 0.73 -2.71
C LEU A 99 -11.40 -0.53 -2.20
N THR A 100 -10.42 -0.38 -1.31
CA THR A 100 -9.73 -1.52 -0.67
C THR A 100 -10.68 -2.36 0.17
N ALA A 101 -11.53 -1.73 0.97
CA ALA A 101 -12.51 -2.45 1.78
C ALA A 101 -13.52 -3.21 0.91
N ILE A 102 -14.00 -2.59 -0.18
CA ILE A 102 -14.91 -3.25 -1.14
C ILE A 102 -14.22 -4.43 -1.83
N ALA A 103 -12.95 -4.26 -2.25
CA ALA A 103 -12.19 -5.35 -2.87
C ALA A 103 -12.08 -6.56 -1.91
N LEU A 104 -11.68 -6.32 -0.67
CA LEU A 104 -11.58 -7.37 0.34
C LEU A 104 -12.94 -7.98 0.68
N GLN A 105 -13.99 -7.16 0.84
CA GLN A 105 -15.37 -7.65 1.06
C GLN A 105 -15.85 -8.51 -0.11
N THR A 106 -15.49 -8.16 -1.35
CA THR A 106 -15.83 -8.95 -2.54
C THR A 106 -15.14 -10.31 -2.49
N LEU A 107 -13.84 -10.35 -2.18
CA LEU A 107 -13.10 -11.62 -2.06
C LEU A 107 -13.62 -12.50 -0.92
N HIS A 108 -13.97 -11.91 0.23
CA HIS A 108 -14.57 -12.61 1.35
C HIS A 108 -15.98 -13.15 1.01
N PHE A 109 -16.77 -12.36 0.28
CA PHE A 109 -18.08 -12.81 -0.20
C PHE A 109 -17.96 -13.92 -1.25
N GLU A 110 -16.95 -13.88 -2.13
CA GLU A 110 -16.64 -14.98 -3.04
C GLU A 110 -16.30 -16.28 -2.28
N ALA A 111 -15.43 -16.21 -1.27
CA ALA A 111 -15.10 -17.35 -0.41
C ALA A 111 -16.33 -17.90 0.33
N PHE A 112 -17.23 -17.02 0.78
CA PHE A 112 -18.52 -17.42 1.34
C PHE A 112 -19.38 -18.18 0.32
N LEU A 113 -19.54 -17.67 -0.90
CA LEU A 113 -20.31 -18.35 -1.94
C LEU A 113 -19.72 -19.73 -2.29
N ASP A 114 -18.40 -19.83 -2.35
CA ASP A 114 -17.71 -21.11 -2.57
C ASP A 114 -17.99 -22.10 -1.43
N SER A 115 -18.10 -21.62 -0.19
CA SER A 115 -18.45 -22.45 0.97
C SER A 115 -19.88 -23.03 0.91
N LEU A 116 -20.78 -22.37 0.18
CA LEU A 116 -22.14 -22.83 -0.06
C LEU A 116 -22.23 -23.91 -1.15
N LYS A 117 -21.11 -24.30 -1.77
CA LYS A 117 -21.03 -25.42 -2.75
C LYS A 117 -22.07 -25.33 -3.88
N GLY A 118 -22.39 -24.11 -4.32
CA GLY A 118 -23.32 -23.86 -5.42
C GLY A 118 -24.81 -23.89 -5.05
N GLU A 119 -25.18 -23.80 -3.76
CA GLU A 119 -26.58 -23.58 -3.35
C GLU A 119 -27.21 -22.34 -4.02
N ILE A 120 -26.40 -21.32 -4.30
CA ILE A 120 -26.82 -20.08 -4.94
C ILE A 120 -25.68 -19.52 -5.81
N THR A 121 -26.02 -19.06 -7.02
CA THR A 121 -25.04 -18.48 -7.96
C THR A 121 -25.08 -16.95 -7.96
N LYS A 122 -24.05 -16.31 -8.54
CA LYS A 122 -24.01 -14.85 -8.70
C LYS A 122 -25.16 -14.36 -9.61
N GLU A 123 -25.53 -15.17 -10.59
CA GLU A 123 -26.65 -14.92 -11.51
C GLU A 123 -27.99 -14.94 -10.75
N ASP A 124 -28.20 -15.91 -9.87
CA ASP A 124 -29.40 -15.99 -9.03
C ASP A 124 -29.54 -14.76 -8.14
N ILE A 125 -28.44 -14.36 -7.47
CA ILE A 125 -28.40 -13.14 -6.65
C ILE A 125 -28.73 -11.92 -7.51
N ALA A 126 -28.16 -11.81 -8.70
CA ALA A 126 -28.43 -10.69 -9.61
C ALA A 126 -29.90 -10.61 -10.04
N VAL A 127 -30.58 -11.75 -10.20
CA VAL A 127 -32.02 -11.80 -10.49
C VAL A 127 -32.82 -11.32 -9.26
N LEU A 128 -32.50 -11.84 -8.07
CA LEU A 128 -33.18 -11.47 -6.83
C LEU A 128 -33.02 -9.97 -6.50
N LEU A 129 -31.83 -9.39 -6.73
CA LEU A 129 -31.58 -7.97 -6.52
C LEU A 129 -32.42 -7.05 -7.43
N ARG A 130 -32.86 -7.52 -8.60
CA ARG A 130 -33.75 -6.75 -9.50
C ARG A 130 -35.19 -6.68 -8.99
N CYS A 131 -35.58 -7.53 -8.05
CA CYS A 131 -36.90 -7.51 -7.43
C CYS A 131 -37.03 -6.44 -6.35
N ILE A 132 -35.91 -5.88 -5.87
CA ILE A 132 -35.87 -4.85 -4.83
C ILE A 132 -36.34 -3.51 -5.42
N ASP A 133 -37.27 -2.86 -4.73
CA ASP A 133 -37.82 -1.56 -5.14
C ASP A 133 -36.92 -0.42 -4.65
N PHE A 134 -36.13 0.14 -5.58
CA PHE A 134 -35.28 1.31 -5.34
C PHE A 134 -35.96 2.65 -5.67
N GLU A 135 -37.15 2.63 -6.28
CA GLU A 135 -37.82 3.84 -6.78
C GLU A 135 -38.69 4.52 -5.70
N ASN A 136 -39.21 3.74 -4.75
CA ASN A 136 -39.96 4.27 -3.61
C ASN A 136 -39.01 4.73 -2.49
N ALA A 137 -38.84 6.05 -2.36
CA ALA A 137 -37.93 6.70 -1.41
C ALA A 137 -38.27 6.53 0.09
N ASN A 138 -39.17 5.62 0.47
CA ASN A 138 -39.50 5.33 1.86
C ASN A 138 -38.83 4.02 2.32
N GLU A 139 -38.17 4.07 3.48
CA GLU A 139 -37.36 2.97 4.04
C GLU A 139 -38.19 1.70 4.29
N ALA A 140 -39.45 1.85 4.71
CA ALA A 140 -40.33 0.72 4.97
C ALA A 140 -40.67 -0.07 3.70
N SER A 141 -40.90 0.63 2.58
CA SER A 141 -41.17 0.04 1.26
C SER A 141 -39.97 -0.73 0.76
N PHE A 142 -38.78 -0.11 0.86
CA PHE A 142 -37.52 -0.77 0.52
C PHE A 142 -37.34 -2.06 1.31
N ILE A 143 -37.44 -2.01 2.65
CA ILE A 143 -37.29 -3.19 3.52
C ILE A 143 -38.31 -4.27 3.15
N SER A 144 -39.57 -3.90 2.91
CA SER A 144 -40.62 -4.86 2.53
C SER A 144 -40.44 -5.49 1.15
N SER A 145 -39.63 -4.87 0.29
CA SER A 145 -39.34 -5.37 -1.06
C SER A 145 -38.17 -6.36 -1.12
N ILE A 146 -37.43 -6.54 -0.02
CA ILE A 146 -36.28 -7.44 0.04
C ILE A 146 -36.80 -8.89 0.00
N PRO A 147 -36.41 -9.71 -0.99
CA PRO A 147 -36.80 -11.13 -1.06
C PRO A 147 -36.33 -11.90 0.18
N GLU A 148 -37.11 -12.90 0.61
CA GLU A 148 -36.78 -13.73 1.78
C GLU A 148 -35.45 -14.46 1.58
N GLU A 149 -35.19 -14.93 0.36
CA GLU A 149 -33.95 -15.60 -0.03
C GLU A 149 -32.73 -14.69 0.10
N ILE A 150 -32.88 -13.39 -0.20
CA ILE A 150 -31.82 -12.40 0.00
C ILE A 150 -31.59 -12.17 1.49
N ASN A 151 -32.65 -12.09 2.28
CA ASN A 151 -32.54 -11.94 3.73
C ASN A 151 -31.86 -13.16 4.39
N GLU A 152 -32.23 -14.38 3.99
CA GLU A 152 -31.56 -15.61 4.42
C GLU A 152 -30.08 -15.63 4.03
N LEU A 153 -29.74 -15.22 2.80
CA LEU A 153 -28.37 -15.11 2.34
C LEU A 153 -27.57 -14.11 3.18
N PHE A 154 -28.15 -12.96 3.51
CA PHE A 154 -27.53 -11.98 4.40
C PHE A 154 -27.24 -12.56 5.80
N LEU A 155 -28.19 -13.28 6.39
CA LEU A 155 -28.00 -13.94 7.69
C LEU A 155 -26.88 -14.99 7.63
N LYS A 156 -26.86 -15.83 6.59
CA LYS A 156 -25.77 -16.80 6.36
C LYS A 156 -24.42 -16.10 6.23
N TYR A 157 -24.34 -15.00 5.47
CA TYR A 157 -23.11 -14.23 5.30
C TYR A 157 -22.67 -13.52 6.58
N GLU A 158 -23.60 -13.04 7.40
CA GLU A 158 -23.31 -12.47 8.71
C GLU A 158 -22.70 -13.51 9.65
N MET A 159 -23.27 -14.73 9.68
CA MET A 159 -22.68 -15.85 10.42
C MET A 159 -21.27 -16.21 9.93
N TYR A 160 -21.07 -16.31 8.61
CA TYR A 160 -19.76 -16.56 8.02
C TYR A 160 -18.74 -15.46 8.37
N SER A 161 -19.18 -14.20 8.37
CA SER A 161 -18.37 -13.06 8.81
C SER A 161 -17.98 -13.16 10.28
N GLN A 162 -18.88 -13.60 11.16
CA GLN A 162 -18.58 -13.82 12.58
C GLN A 162 -17.55 -14.94 12.80
N LEU A 163 -17.62 -16.03 12.03
CA LEU A 163 -16.60 -17.10 12.05
C LEU A 163 -15.21 -16.56 11.64
N THR A 164 -15.16 -15.66 10.66
CA THR A 164 -13.92 -14.98 10.29
C THR A 164 -13.39 -14.11 11.43
N PHE A 165 -14.26 -13.39 12.14
CA PHE A 165 -13.86 -12.57 13.30
C PHE A 165 -13.38 -13.41 14.49
N SER A 166 -13.94 -14.59 14.74
CA SER A 166 -13.43 -15.49 15.77
C SER A 166 -12.05 -16.05 15.39
N GLY A 167 -11.79 -16.22 14.09
CA GLY A 167 -10.52 -16.65 13.53
C GLY A 167 -10.57 -18.05 12.91
N GLU A 168 -11.77 -18.59 12.68
CA GLU A 168 -11.98 -19.93 12.11
C GLU A 168 -11.45 -20.04 10.67
N HIS A 169 -11.44 -18.92 9.92
CA HIS A 169 -10.86 -18.84 8.58
C HIS A 169 -9.38 -18.40 8.58
N GLY A 170 -8.73 -18.50 9.73
CA GLY A 170 -7.32 -18.17 9.92
C GLY A 170 -7.04 -16.71 10.30
N PRO A 171 -5.86 -16.45 10.92
CA PRO A 171 -5.38 -15.12 11.27
C PRO A 171 -5.36 -14.12 10.12
N LEU A 172 -4.99 -14.54 8.90
CA LEU A 172 -4.91 -13.62 7.76
C LEU A 172 -6.30 -13.06 7.38
N ALA A 173 -7.29 -13.94 7.25
CA ALA A 173 -8.68 -13.55 6.99
C ALA A 173 -9.21 -12.63 8.09
N LYS A 174 -8.98 -12.99 9.37
CA LYS A 174 -9.36 -12.18 10.53
C LYS A 174 -8.75 -10.79 10.49
N TYR A 175 -7.46 -10.66 10.16
CA TYR A 175 -6.77 -9.37 10.08
C TYR A 175 -7.41 -8.43 9.04
N TRP A 176 -7.70 -8.94 7.85
CA TRP A 176 -8.34 -8.14 6.79
C TRP A 176 -9.81 -7.87 7.05
N MET A 177 -10.50 -8.77 7.74
CA MET A 177 -11.86 -8.53 8.22
C MET A 177 -11.90 -7.46 9.32
N LEU A 178 -10.88 -7.39 10.18
CA LEU A 178 -10.69 -6.27 11.11
C LEU A 178 -10.47 -4.96 10.34
N TYR A 179 -9.67 -4.93 9.27
CA TYR A 179 -9.51 -3.74 8.43
C TYR A 179 -10.86 -3.27 7.87
N ILE A 180 -11.63 -4.18 7.27
CA ILE A 180 -12.99 -3.90 6.76
C ILE A 180 -13.85 -3.28 7.86
N SER A 181 -13.86 -3.88 9.06
CA SER A 181 -14.64 -3.35 10.19
C SER A 181 -14.24 -1.92 10.58
N LYS A 182 -12.95 -1.55 10.47
CA LYS A 182 -12.49 -0.18 10.76
C LYS A 182 -12.93 0.81 9.68
N ILE A 183 -13.04 0.37 8.42
CA ILE A 183 -13.63 1.20 7.37
C ILE A 183 -15.15 1.33 7.56
N ASP A 184 -15.84 0.29 8.02
CA ASP A 184 -17.27 0.38 8.36
C ASP A 184 -17.56 1.38 9.49
N VAL A 185 -16.66 1.53 10.47
CA VAL A 185 -16.74 2.61 11.46
C VAL A 185 -16.68 3.98 10.78
N HIS A 186 -15.75 4.18 9.83
CA HIS A 186 -15.70 5.41 9.04
C HIS A 186 -17.00 5.64 8.25
N ARG A 187 -17.55 4.61 7.58
CA ARG A 187 -18.83 4.70 6.86
C ARG A 187 -19.96 5.17 7.77
N LYS A 188 -20.09 4.58 8.97
CA LYS A 188 -21.13 4.95 9.96
C LYS A 188 -20.95 6.38 10.47
N MET A 189 -19.72 6.79 10.75
CA MET A 189 -19.43 8.18 11.18
C MET A 189 -19.67 9.19 10.04
N SER A 190 -19.27 8.87 8.81
CA SER A 190 -19.55 9.68 7.64
C SER A 190 -21.06 9.78 7.39
N ARG A 191 -21.82 8.68 7.53
CA ARG A 191 -23.29 8.70 7.45
C ARG A 191 -23.87 9.62 8.52
N ALA A 192 -23.40 9.50 9.77
CA ALA A 192 -23.87 10.32 10.88
C ALA A 192 -23.71 11.82 10.58
N ILE A 193 -22.53 12.23 10.11
CA ILE A 193 -22.27 13.63 9.73
C ILE A 193 -23.09 14.07 8.51
N ARG A 194 -23.08 13.28 7.43
CA ARG A 194 -23.76 13.62 6.16
C ARG A 194 -25.29 13.67 6.31
N MET A 195 -25.84 12.93 7.27
CA MET A 195 -27.28 12.89 7.59
C MET A 195 -27.68 13.73 8.80
N LYS A 196 -26.73 14.39 9.51
CA LYS A 196 -26.98 15.13 10.76
C LYS A 196 -27.46 14.24 11.92
N ASP A 197 -27.15 12.95 11.89
CA ASP A 197 -27.55 11.98 12.91
C ASP A 197 -26.54 11.98 14.07
N HIS A 198 -26.72 12.90 15.00
CA HIS A 198 -25.83 13.06 16.16
C HIS A 198 -25.90 11.86 17.12
N ARG A 199 -27.00 11.10 17.15
CA ARG A 199 -27.15 9.92 18.01
C ARG A 199 -26.25 8.80 17.53
N LEU A 200 -26.27 8.50 16.23
CA LEU A 200 -25.34 7.55 15.62
C LEU A 200 -23.89 8.00 15.80
N TYR A 201 -23.62 9.31 15.64
CA TYR A 201 -22.27 9.86 15.86
C TYR A 201 -21.77 9.55 17.28
N THR A 202 -22.57 9.90 18.31
CA THR A 202 -22.22 9.68 19.71
C THR A 202 -22.03 8.19 20.02
N GLN A 203 -22.91 7.31 19.52
CA GLN A 203 -22.82 5.87 19.72
C GLN A 203 -21.55 5.25 19.10
N MET A 204 -21.14 5.72 17.92
CA MET A 204 -20.01 5.16 17.17
C MET A 204 -18.66 5.75 17.57
N PHE A 205 -18.64 6.95 18.16
CA PHE A 205 -17.40 7.66 18.48
C PHE A 205 -16.42 6.89 19.39
N PRO A 206 -16.85 6.09 20.39
CA PRO A 206 -15.94 5.24 21.15
C PRO A 206 -15.10 4.27 20.30
N GLN A 207 -15.65 3.78 19.17
CA GLN A 207 -14.90 2.90 18.26
C GLN A 207 -13.74 3.65 17.58
N VAL A 208 -13.91 4.93 17.28
CA VAL A 208 -12.83 5.82 16.81
C VAL A 208 -11.81 6.08 17.91
N LEU A 209 -12.26 6.36 19.14
CA LEU A 209 -11.38 6.59 20.29
C LEU A 209 -10.51 5.37 20.59
N SER A 210 -11.07 4.16 20.50
CA SER A 210 -10.32 2.90 20.70
C SER A 210 -9.08 2.83 19.80
N MET A 211 -9.21 3.20 18.52
CA MET A 211 -8.09 3.23 17.57
C MET A 211 -7.04 4.29 17.95
N PHE A 212 -7.46 5.42 18.54
CA PHE A 212 -6.53 6.43 19.01
C PHE A 212 -5.70 5.99 20.22
N PHE A 213 -6.29 5.19 21.12
CA PHE A 213 -5.55 4.59 22.23
C PHE A 213 -4.55 3.54 21.74
N VAL A 214 -4.91 2.68 20.78
CA VAL A 214 -4.01 1.67 20.20
C VAL A 214 -2.83 2.32 19.47
N PHE A 215 -3.12 3.25 18.56
CA PHE A 215 -2.12 3.77 17.62
C PHE A 215 -1.47 5.09 18.07
N ASN A 216 -1.50 5.39 19.38
CA ASN A 216 -0.80 6.53 20.00
C ASN A 216 -1.25 7.92 19.51
N HIS A 217 -2.54 8.12 19.24
CA HIS A 217 -3.13 9.43 18.97
C HIS A 217 -3.59 10.12 20.27
N GLN A 218 -2.68 10.23 21.23
CA GLN A 218 -3.00 10.53 22.64
C GLN A 218 -3.79 11.83 22.86
N ASN A 219 -3.52 12.88 22.08
CA ASN A 219 -4.27 14.13 22.21
C ASN A 219 -5.73 13.95 21.78
N TYR A 220 -5.98 13.24 20.67
CA TYR A 220 -7.34 12.92 20.23
C TYR A 220 -7.99 11.89 21.14
N ALA A 221 -7.25 10.92 21.65
CA ALA A 221 -7.73 9.97 22.65
C ALA A 221 -8.26 10.71 23.89
N ARG A 222 -7.44 11.55 24.54
CA ARG A 222 -7.81 12.30 25.75
C ARG A 222 -8.99 13.26 25.52
N TRP A 223 -8.84 14.19 24.59
CA TRP A 223 -9.83 15.25 24.39
C TRP A 223 -11.07 14.74 23.66
N GLY A 224 -10.93 13.70 22.83
CA GLY A 224 -12.04 12.97 22.25
C GLY A 224 -12.87 12.27 23.31
N THR A 225 -12.27 11.64 24.33
CA THR A 225 -13.01 11.10 25.48
C THR A 225 -13.79 12.20 26.22
N LYS A 226 -13.18 13.38 26.45
CA LYS A 226 -13.92 14.50 27.06
C LYS A 226 -15.06 15.01 26.17
N TYR A 227 -14.85 15.08 24.87
CA TYR A 227 -15.91 15.47 23.95
C TYR A 227 -17.05 14.45 23.92
N HIS A 228 -16.73 13.16 23.93
CA HIS A 228 -17.72 12.08 24.03
C HIS A 228 -18.54 12.18 25.33
N ASP A 229 -17.88 12.41 26.47
CA ASP A 229 -18.54 12.68 27.76
C ASP A 229 -19.51 13.88 27.67
N ASN A 230 -19.10 14.96 27.01
CA ASN A 230 -19.97 16.13 26.80
C ASN A 230 -21.18 15.81 25.92
N LEU A 231 -21.02 14.98 24.88
CA LEU A 231 -22.13 14.55 24.02
C LEU A 231 -23.13 13.69 24.81
N MET A 232 -22.64 12.75 25.62
CA MET A 232 -23.49 11.89 26.46
C MET A 232 -24.27 12.66 27.52
N ASN A 233 -23.70 13.75 28.03
CA ASN A 233 -24.28 14.58 29.09
C ASN A 233 -24.82 15.93 28.59
N MET A 234 -25.05 16.07 27.27
CA MET A 234 -25.38 17.37 26.68
C MET A 234 -26.71 17.92 27.20
N GLU A 235 -27.72 17.08 27.43
CA GLU A 235 -29.02 17.53 27.96
C GLU A 235 -28.94 17.91 29.45
N THR A 236 -28.09 17.22 30.22
CA THR A 236 -27.85 17.55 31.64
C THR A 236 -27.11 18.87 31.79
N THR A 237 -26.10 19.10 30.94
CA THR A 237 -25.24 20.30 31.02
C THR A 237 -25.83 21.51 30.29
N HIS A 238 -26.57 21.27 29.20
CA HIS A 238 -27.21 22.28 28.37
C HIS A 238 -28.66 21.87 28.06
N PRO A 239 -29.59 21.94 29.04
CA PRO A 239 -30.98 21.52 28.83
C PRO A 239 -31.64 22.21 27.63
N GLY A 240 -32.16 21.41 26.69
CA GLY A 240 -32.75 21.81 25.42
C GLY A 240 -31.82 21.72 24.20
N ILE A 241 -30.51 21.54 24.37
CA ILE A 241 -29.55 21.52 23.25
C ILE A 241 -29.74 20.31 22.33
N THR A 242 -30.36 19.23 22.82
CA THR A 242 -30.64 18.04 22.02
C THR A 242 -31.46 18.40 20.79
N GLN A 243 -32.41 19.34 20.91
CA GLN A 243 -33.20 19.82 19.77
C GLN A 243 -32.32 20.51 18.73
N ASP A 244 -31.34 21.33 19.17
CA ASP A 244 -30.40 21.97 18.24
C ASP A 244 -29.59 20.88 17.48
N PHE A 245 -29.19 19.82 18.16
CA PHE A 245 -28.52 18.67 17.55
C PHE A 245 -29.42 17.88 16.60
N ASP A 246 -30.70 17.73 16.91
CA ASP A 246 -31.72 17.16 16.01
C ASP A 246 -31.92 18.01 14.75
N ASP A 247 -31.87 19.34 14.89
CA ASP A 247 -31.91 20.28 13.76
C ASP A 247 -30.57 20.28 12.97
N GLY A 248 -29.56 19.63 13.52
CA GLY A 248 -28.32 19.26 12.84
C GLY A 248 -27.20 20.27 12.98
N ILE A 249 -27.02 20.87 14.15
CA ILE A 249 -25.88 21.76 14.44
C ILE A 249 -24.50 21.06 14.41
N ILE A 250 -24.44 19.75 14.21
CA ILE A 250 -23.19 18.96 14.11
C ILE A 250 -22.53 19.07 12.72
N SER A 251 -23.27 19.47 11.68
CA SER A 251 -22.77 19.53 10.31
C SER A 251 -23.46 20.61 9.47
N ILE A 252 -22.80 21.06 8.40
CA ILE A 252 -23.31 22.11 7.51
C ILE A 252 -23.84 21.47 6.23
N ARG A 253 -25.09 21.76 5.87
CA ARG A 253 -25.67 21.36 4.59
C ARG A 253 -25.84 22.58 3.69
N ARG A 254 -25.19 22.55 2.52
CA ARG A 254 -25.20 23.65 1.54
C ARG A 254 -26.10 23.38 0.33
N THR A 255 -26.67 22.17 0.24
CA THR A 255 -27.58 21.76 -0.84
C THR A 255 -28.90 21.21 -0.27
N SER A 256 -29.93 21.09 -1.08
CA SER A 256 -31.19 20.43 -0.68
C SER A 256 -31.12 18.91 -0.70
N LYS A 257 -30.06 18.31 -1.25
CA LYS A 257 -29.96 16.86 -1.43
C LYS A 257 -29.79 16.15 -0.09
N PRO A 258 -30.44 14.99 0.13
CA PRO A 258 -30.14 14.13 1.28
C PRO A 258 -28.66 13.68 1.21
N PHE A 259 -28.08 13.32 2.37
CA PHE A 259 -26.69 12.85 2.46
C PHE A 259 -25.63 13.83 1.93
N SER A 260 -25.90 15.15 1.94
CA SER A 260 -24.99 16.18 1.40
C SER A 260 -24.36 17.10 2.45
N ALA A 261 -24.61 16.86 3.74
CA ALA A 261 -23.99 17.68 4.77
C ALA A 261 -22.49 17.35 4.90
N SER A 262 -21.70 18.34 5.29
CA SER A 262 -20.25 18.22 5.50
C SER A 262 -19.90 18.64 6.92
N ALA A 263 -18.79 18.13 7.44
CA ALA A 263 -18.26 18.55 8.74
C ALA A 263 -18.06 20.08 8.77
N ILE A 264 -18.30 20.69 9.92
CA ILE A 264 -18.24 22.16 10.07
C ILE A 264 -16.84 22.69 9.74
N ASP A 265 -15.81 22.04 10.26
CA ASP A 265 -14.41 22.38 10.03
C ASP A 265 -13.98 22.11 8.57
N LEU A 266 -14.45 21.05 7.93
CA LEU A 266 -14.23 20.85 6.48
C LEU A 266 -14.87 21.95 5.64
N THR A 267 -16.07 22.37 6.01
CA THR A 267 -16.80 23.43 5.29
C THR A 267 -16.04 24.75 5.40
N LEU A 268 -15.47 25.03 6.58
CA LEU A 268 -14.59 26.18 6.79
C LEU A 268 -13.35 26.09 5.88
N GLU A 269 -12.72 24.92 5.79
CA GLU A 269 -11.56 24.68 4.91
C GLU A 269 -11.89 24.94 3.43
N GLN A 270 -13.04 24.44 2.97
CA GLN A 270 -13.46 24.52 1.56
C GLN A 270 -14.00 25.88 1.15
N THR A 271 -14.31 26.77 2.10
CA THR A 271 -14.90 28.09 1.85
C THR A 271 -13.95 29.20 2.29
N GLN A 272 -13.99 29.56 3.57
CA GLN A 272 -13.27 30.71 4.12
C GLN A 272 -11.75 30.52 4.06
N ASN A 273 -11.23 29.36 4.46
CA ASN A 273 -9.78 29.16 4.50
C ASN A 273 -9.20 29.01 3.11
N LYS A 274 -9.92 28.38 2.17
CA LYS A 274 -9.49 28.29 0.76
C LYS A 274 -9.22 29.68 0.17
N ASP A 275 -10.12 30.63 0.38
CA ASP A 275 -9.95 32.00 -0.12
C ASP A 275 -8.90 32.77 0.69
N ALA A 276 -8.83 32.57 2.01
CA ALA A 276 -7.85 33.22 2.88
C ALA A 276 -6.41 32.70 2.67
N ALA A 277 -6.24 31.43 2.31
CA ALA A 277 -4.94 30.79 2.07
C ALA A 277 -4.43 31.00 0.64
N ASN A 278 -5.23 31.61 -0.24
CA ASN A 278 -4.83 31.86 -1.62
C ASN A 278 -3.55 32.72 -1.66
N SER A 279 -2.51 32.21 -2.30
CA SER A 279 -1.20 32.87 -2.41
C SER A 279 -1.22 34.17 -3.22
N SER A 280 -2.25 34.39 -4.03
CA SER A 280 -2.41 35.57 -4.89
C SER A 280 -3.30 36.66 -4.29
N THR A 281 -4.34 36.28 -3.52
CA THR A 281 -5.39 37.20 -3.05
C THR A 281 -5.76 37.05 -1.58
N GLY A 282 -5.29 35.99 -0.92
CA GLY A 282 -5.60 35.65 0.46
C GLY A 282 -4.70 36.36 1.47
N VAL A 283 -5.04 36.25 2.77
CA VAL A 283 -4.28 36.82 3.89
C VAL A 283 -2.81 36.38 3.87
N VAL A 284 -2.52 35.17 3.39
CA VAL A 284 -1.17 34.61 3.27
C VAL A 284 -0.28 35.45 2.34
N SER A 285 -0.85 36.12 1.33
CA SER A 285 -0.13 37.06 0.46
C SER A 285 0.12 38.43 1.12
N VAL A 286 -0.65 38.78 2.16
CA VAL A 286 -0.71 40.11 2.79
C VAL A 286 0.13 40.17 4.08
N THR A 287 1.01 39.19 4.27
CA THR A 287 1.44 38.71 5.59
C THR A 287 2.18 39.71 6.47
N ASN A 288 2.83 40.76 5.95
CA ASN A 288 3.63 41.67 6.78
C ASN A 288 2.98 43.03 7.11
N ASN A 289 1.77 43.33 6.63
CA ASN A 289 1.12 44.61 6.91
C ASN A 289 -0.12 44.45 7.81
N LEU A 290 -0.03 44.92 9.06
CA LEU A 290 -1.12 44.87 10.05
C LEU A 290 -2.39 45.58 9.56
N SER A 291 -2.25 46.74 8.91
CA SER A 291 -3.39 47.51 8.36
C SER A 291 -4.09 46.73 7.25
N ALA A 292 -3.33 46.06 6.39
CA ALA A 292 -3.88 45.24 5.32
C ALA A 292 -4.57 43.97 5.86
N ARG A 293 -4.05 43.34 6.93
CA ARG A 293 -4.76 42.26 7.65
C ARG A 293 -6.05 42.74 8.30
N GLN A 294 -6.06 43.93 8.93
CA GLN A 294 -7.28 44.52 9.49
C GLN A 294 -8.31 44.85 8.41
N LYS A 295 -7.87 45.38 7.26
CA LYS A 295 -8.74 45.68 6.12
C LYS A 295 -9.32 44.40 5.51
N PHE A 296 -8.52 43.33 5.40
CA PHE A 296 -9.02 42.01 5.04
C PHE A 296 -10.07 41.52 6.04
N ALA A 297 -9.75 41.48 7.33
CA ALA A 297 -10.66 40.99 8.36
C ALA A 297 -12.00 41.75 8.42
N LYS A 298 -11.97 43.08 8.24
CA LYS A 298 -13.18 43.92 8.23
C LYS A 298 -13.96 43.86 6.92
N GLY A 299 -13.28 43.69 5.78
CA GLY A 299 -13.89 43.84 4.45
C GLY A 299 -14.12 42.53 3.69
N HIS A 300 -13.53 41.41 4.13
CA HIS A 300 -13.61 40.14 3.42
C HIS A 300 -15.06 39.66 3.28
N PHE A 301 -15.84 39.67 4.37
CA PHE A 301 -17.24 39.25 4.31
C PHE A 301 -18.04 40.08 3.29
N ILE A 302 -17.86 41.41 3.28
CA ILE A 302 -18.54 42.32 2.34
C ILE A 302 -18.13 41.98 0.91
N LYS A 303 -16.84 41.79 0.65
CA LYS A 303 -16.32 41.39 -0.67
C LYS A 303 -16.93 40.06 -1.12
N THR A 304 -16.95 39.05 -0.26
CA THR A 304 -17.51 37.73 -0.59
C THR A 304 -19.02 37.81 -0.85
N THR A 305 -19.77 38.62 -0.09
CA THR A 305 -21.21 38.87 -0.34
C THR A 305 -21.45 39.55 -1.68
N LEU A 306 -20.66 40.61 -1.99
CA LEU A 306 -20.74 41.30 -3.27
C LEU A 306 -20.38 40.39 -4.45
N LEU A 307 -19.29 39.63 -4.34
CA LEU A 307 -18.89 38.62 -5.34
C LEU A 307 -19.99 37.59 -5.57
N SER A 308 -20.59 37.07 -4.50
CA SER A 308 -21.70 36.11 -4.60
C SER A 308 -22.91 36.71 -5.33
N HIS A 309 -23.28 37.95 -5.02
CA HIS A 309 -24.35 38.67 -5.73
C HIS A 309 -24.02 38.89 -7.20
N VAL A 310 -22.79 39.29 -7.52
CA VAL A 310 -22.34 39.50 -8.91
C VAL A 310 -22.34 38.18 -9.68
N PHE A 311 -21.82 37.09 -9.10
CA PHE A 311 -21.85 35.77 -9.73
C PHE A 311 -23.28 35.29 -9.99
N GLN A 312 -24.20 35.51 -9.05
CA GLN A 312 -25.62 35.21 -9.24
C GLN A 312 -26.23 36.07 -10.35
N HIS A 313 -25.99 37.39 -10.33
CA HIS A 313 -26.51 38.32 -11.33
C HIS A 313 -25.98 38.01 -12.74
N CYS A 314 -24.73 37.57 -12.85
CA CYS A 314 -24.10 37.18 -14.11
C CYS A 314 -24.40 35.73 -14.52
N ASN A 315 -25.20 34.96 -13.77
CA ASN A 315 -25.43 33.52 -13.96
C ASN A 315 -24.14 32.67 -13.99
N LEU A 316 -23.09 33.14 -13.32
CA LEU A 316 -21.79 32.46 -13.20
C LEU A 316 -21.64 31.69 -11.88
N SER A 317 -22.70 31.68 -11.05
CA SER A 317 -22.74 30.88 -9.82
C SER A 317 -22.74 29.39 -10.13
N ARG A 318 -21.61 28.72 -9.86
CA ARG A 318 -21.53 27.25 -9.90
C ARG A 318 -22.24 26.67 -8.67
N LYS A 319 -23.26 25.84 -8.89
CA LYS A 319 -23.87 25.05 -7.81
C LYS A 319 -22.85 24.02 -7.31
N GLU A 320 -22.85 23.77 -6.00
CA GLU A 320 -22.03 22.72 -5.42
C GLU A 320 -22.52 21.36 -5.91
N ASP A 321 -21.63 20.62 -6.57
CA ASP A 321 -21.93 19.32 -7.12
C ASP A 321 -21.51 18.21 -6.15
N VAL A 322 -22.48 17.76 -5.36
CA VAL A 322 -22.34 16.64 -4.43
C VAL A 322 -22.48 15.26 -5.10
N SER A 323 -22.69 15.22 -6.43
CA SER A 323 -22.88 14.01 -7.24
C SER A 323 -21.64 13.61 -8.06
N LYS A 324 -20.49 14.28 -7.85
CA LYS A 324 -19.25 13.94 -8.57
C LYS A 324 -18.85 12.46 -8.45
N GLU A 325 -19.15 11.84 -7.32
CA GLU A 325 -18.91 10.41 -7.06
C GLU A 325 -19.80 9.50 -7.94
N THR A 326 -20.98 9.97 -8.35
CA THR A 326 -21.95 9.20 -9.17
C THR A 326 -21.83 9.50 -10.67
N TYR A 327 -20.81 10.23 -11.10
CA TYR A 327 -20.62 10.53 -12.52
C TYR A 327 -20.23 9.26 -13.29
N PRO A 328 -20.77 9.02 -14.50
CA PRO A 328 -20.44 7.83 -15.28
C PRO A 328 -18.93 7.66 -15.51
N SER A 329 -18.19 8.75 -15.72
CA SER A 329 -16.73 8.72 -15.86
C SER A 329 -16.02 8.30 -14.57
N ARG A 330 -16.50 8.77 -13.41
CA ARG A 330 -15.98 8.39 -12.10
C ARG A 330 -16.27 6.92 -11.80
N ILE A 331 -17.50 6.46 -12.05
CA ILE A 331 -17.91 5.06 -11.88
C ILE A 331 -17.04 4.16 -12.76
N ARG A 332 -16.89 4.45 -14.06
CA ARG A 332 -16.02 3.67 -14.96
C ARG A 332 -14.58 3.57 -14.46
N LYS A 333 -14.00 4.69 -14.01
CA LYS A 333 -12.63 4.72 -13.47
C LYS A 333 -12.51 3.88 -12.19
N ASP A 334 -13.44 4.07 -11.25
CA ASP A 334 -13.41 3.39 -9.96
C ASP A 334 -13.68 1.88 -10.12
N THR A 335 -14.58 1.47 -11.02
CA THR A 335 -14.81 0.06 -11.38
C THR A 335 -13.58 -0.58 -12.02
N LYS A 336 -12.92 0.11 -12.96
CA LYS A 336 -11.67 -0.39 -13.56
C LYS A 336 -10.62 -0.63 -12.47
N GLN A 337 -10.33 0.39 -11.65
CA GLN A 337 -9.31 0.27 -10.61
C GLN A 337 -9.67 -0.72 -9.51
N LEU A 338 -10.97 -0.94 -9.23
CA LEU A 338 -11.42 -2.00 -8.32
C LEU A 338 -11.10 -3.39 -8.88
N ASN A 339 -11.36 -3.61 -10.17
CA ASN A 339 -11.04 -4.87 -10.84
C ASN A 339 -9.53 -5.10 -10.91
N ASP A 340 -8.76 -4.05 -11.22
CA ASP A 340 -7.30 -4.10 -11.23
C ASP A 340 -6.79 -4.49 -9.83
N LEU A 341 -7.30 -3.85 -8.77
CA LEU A 341 -6.97 -4.17 -7.38
C LEU A 341 -7.34 -5.63 -7.01
N LEU A 342 -8.55 -6.08 -7.35
CA LEU A 342 -8.98 -7.46 -7.12
C LEU A 342 -8.06 -8.47 -7.80
N SER A 343 -7.71 -8.22 -9.06
CA SER A 343 -6.80 -9.07 -9.82
C SER A 343 -5.42 -9.13 -9.16
N TYR A 344 -4.92 -8.01 -8.65
CA TYR A 344 -3.60 -7.93 -8.03
C TYR A 344 -3.57 -8.62 -6.65
N ILE A 345 -4.61 -8.46 -5.83
CA ILE A 345 -4.75 -9.20 -4.56
C ILE A 345 -4.78 -10.71 -4.83
N LYS A 346 -5.51 -11.16 -5.86
CA LYS A 346 -5.56 -12.58 -6.26
C LYS A 346 -4.22 -13.11 -6.77
N LYS A 347 -3.44 -12.29 -7.50
CA LYS A 347 -2.08 -12.64 -7.96
C LYS A 347 -1.05 -12.72 -6.83
N CYS A 348 -1.23 -11.90 -5.79
CA CYS A 348 -0.39 -11.96 -4.59
C CYS A 348 -0.92 -13.08 -3.68
N ARG A 349 -1.47 -12.73 -2.51
CA ARG A 349 -2.17 -13.67 -1.62
C ARG A 349 -3.60 -13.19 -1.40
N ASN A 350 -4.59 -13.99 -1.84
CA ASN A 350 -5.97 -13.76 -1.45
C ASN A 350 -6.15 -14.10 0.04
N PRO A 351 -6.51 -13.13 0.91
CA PRO A 351 -6.64 -13.36 2.34
C PRO A 351 -7.72 -14.36 2.77
N PHE A 352 -8.64 -14.69 1.87
CA PHE A 352 -9.85 -15.47 2.17
C PHE A 352 -9.86 -16.83 1.47
N ILE A 353 -8.71 -17.25 0.90
CA ILE A 353 -8.53 -18.57 0.31
C ILE A 353 -7.42 -19.28 1.07
N GLY A 354 -7.74 -20.46 1.60
CA GLY A 354 -6.84 -21.24 2.46
C GLY A 354 -7.06 -20.97 3.96
N ASN A 355 -6.45 -21.80 4.79
CA ASN A 355 -6.43 -21.66 6.25
C ASN A 355 -4.97 -21.46 6.69
N ASP A 356 -4.44 -20.27 6.44
CA ASP A 356 -3.09 -19.93 6.91
C ASP A 356 -3.03 -20.06 8.43
N GLU A 357 -2.09 -20.84 8.96
CA GLU A 357 -1.90 -20.96 10.42
C GLU A 357 -1.30 -19.69 11.03
N GLU A 358 -0.61 -18.90 10.21
CA GLU A 358 0.12 -17.70 10.61
C GLU A 358 -0.42 -16.44 9.94
N LEU A 359 -0.22 -15.28 10.59
CA LEU A 359 -0.54 -14.00 9.98
C LEU A 359 0.55 -13.62 8.98
N ILE A 360 0.22 -13.58 7.69
CA ILE A 360 1.21 -13.38 6.62
C ILE A 360 1.09 -11.97 6.00
N ASN A 361 2.23 -11.41 5.59
CA ASN A 361 2.26 -10.23 4.73
C ASN A 361 1.80 -10.61 3.31
N ILE A 362 0.68 -10.07 2.85
CA ILE A 362 0.10 -10.46 1.55
C ILE A 362 0.91 -10.01 0.32
N GLY A 363 1.91 -9.15 0.50
CA GLY A 363 2.78 -8.68 -0.59
C GLY A 363 4.07 -9.48 -0.68
N THR A 364 4.67 -9.85 0.46
CA THR A 364 5.97 -10.55 0.50
C THR A 364 5.88 -12.03 0.86
N GLY A 365 4.75 -12.52 1.37
CA GLY A 365 4.60 -13.88 1.86
C GLY A 365 5.23 -14.15 3.24
N LYS A 366 5.95 -13.18 3.82
CA LYS A 366 6.64 -13.34 5.11
C LYS A 366 5.66 -13.41 6.28
N ALA A 367 5.82 -14.43 7.14
CA ALA A 367 5.03 -14.58 8.35
C ALA A 367 5.34 -13.50 9.39
N ALA A 368 4.31 -13.04 10.10
CA ALA A 368 4.44 -12.08 11.18
C ALA A 368 4.99 -12.75 12.46
N SER A 369 5.81 -12.02 13.23
CA SER A 369 6.22 -12.50 14.55
C SER A 369 5.01 -12.71 15.47
N LYS A 370 5.16 -13.55 16.50
CA LYS A 370 4.09 -13.82 17.47
C LYS A 370 3.58 -12.55 18.15
N GLU A 371 4.47 -11.59 18.42
CA GLU A 371 4.14 -10.30 19.02
C GLU A 371 3.32 -9.41 18.07
N VAL A 372 3.67 -9.40 16.78
CA VAL A 372 2.96 -8.64 15.74
C VAL A 372 1.58 -9.25 15.47
N SER A 373 1.53 -10.58 15.31
CA SER A 373 0.27 -11.31 15.13
C SER A 373 -0.68 -11.10 16.31
N SER A 374 -0.19 -11.29 17.54
CA SER A 374 -0.98 -11.07 18.76
C SER A 374 -1.50 -9.63 18.87
N PHE A 375 -0.68 -8.62 18.53
CA PHE A 375 -1.11 -7.22 18.57
C PHE A 375 -2.17 -6.91 17.51
N LEU A 376 -1.91 -7.23 16.23
CA LEU A 376 -2.76 -6.87 15.10
C LEU A 376 -4.13 -7.57 15.14
N LEU A 377 -4.19 -8.83 15.58
CA LEU A 377 -5.45 -9.58 15.67
C LEU A 377 -6.32 -9.19 16.86
N ASN A 378 -5.76 -8.46 17.84
CA ASN A 378 -6.45 -8.05 19.07
C ASN A 378 -6.61 -6.54 19.22
N ILE A 379 -6.41 -5.75 18.16
CA ILE A 379 -6.45 -4.28 18.22
C ILE A 379 -7.75 -3.73 18.83
N THR A 380 -8.89 -4.35 18.55
CA THR A 380 -10.20 -3.91 19.10
C THR A 380 -10.24 -4.09 20.61
N THR A 381 -9.81 -5.25 21.10
CA THR A 381 -9.75 -5.57 22.53
C THR A 381 -8.75 -4.68 23.26
N ILE A 382 -7.55 -4.51 22.69
CA ILE A 382 -6.51 -3.64 23.25
C ILE A 382 -7.02 -2.20 23.35
N GLY A 383 -7.63 -1.68 22.28
CA GLY A 383 -8.13 -0.31 22.25
C GLY A 383 -9.26 -0.05 23.25
N ASN A 384 -10.22 -0.95 23.35
CA ASN A 384 -11.31 -0.85 24.31
C ASN A 384 -10.79 -0.89 25.75
N ASN A 385 -9.89 -1.84 26.05
CA ASN A 385 -9.30 -1.95 27.37
C ASN A 385 -8.52 -0.68 27.77
N GLU A 386 -7.74 -0.10 26.86
CA GLU A 386 -6.98 1.13 27.14
C GLU A 386 -7.89 2.36 27.28
N TYR A 387 -8.96 2.43 26.49
CA TYR A 387 -10.00 3.45 26.64
C TYR A 387 -10.68 3.36 28.01
N GLU A 388 -11.13 2.17 28.40
CA GLU A 388 -11.79 1.94 29.69
C GLU A 388 -10.85 2.20 30.87
N LYS A 389 -9.60 1.72 30.81
CA LYS A 389 -8.59 2.01 31.84
C LYS A 389 -8.39 3.52 32.01
N PHE A 390 -8.33 4.27 30.90
CA PHE A 390 -8.21 5.73 30.97
C PHE A 390 -9.44 6.34 31.65
N VAL A 391 -10.66 5.98 31.24
CA VAL A 391 -11.90 6.49 31.84
C VAL A 391 -11.96 6.18 33.33
N LEU A 392 -11.73 4.93 33.73
CA LEU A 392 -11.71 4.51 35.13
C LEU A 392 -10.65 5.25 35.95
N SER A 393 -9.48 5.51 35.37
CA SER A 393 -8.43 6.28 36.04
C SER A 393 -8.85 7.71 36.34
N VAL A 394 -9.58 8.36 35.41
CA VAL A 394 -10.09 9.73 35.56
C VAL A 394 -11.24 9.79 36.56
N ILE A 395 -12.14 8.80 36.56
CA ILE A 395 -13.22 8.69 37.54
C ILE A 395 -12.63 8.55 38.97
N LYS A 396 -11.57 7.76 39.12
CA LYS A 396 -10.91 7.54 40.41
C LYS A 396 -10.12 8.78 40.87
N ASP A 397 -9.41 9.42 39.96
CA ASP A 397 -8.59 10.61 40.22
C ASP A 397 -8.75 11.60 39.04
N PRO A 398 -9.53 12.69 39.20
CA PRO A 398 -9.71 13.68 38.13
C PRO A 398 -8.39 14.29 37.61
N LEU A 399 -7.34 14.33 38.44
CA LEU A 399 -6.02 14.81 38.01
C LEU A 399 -5.36 13.86 37.01
N ALA A 400 -5.83 12.61 36.89
CA ALA A 400 -5.34 11.67 35.89
C ALA A 400 -5.62 12.13 34.46
N PHE A 401 -6.63 12.99 34.23
CA PHE A 401 -6.93 13.52 32.91
C PHE A 401 -5.76 14.33 32.32
N GLU A 402 -5.05 15.08 33.15
CA GLU A 402 -3.91 15.91 32.72
C GLU A 402 -2.60 15.11 32.62
N LYS A 403 -2.52 13.96 33.29
CA LYS A 403 -1.31 13.11 33.28
C LYS A 403 -1.03 12.56 31.87
N PRO A 404 0.25 12.42 31.47
CA PRO A 404 0.61 11.80 30.20
C PRO A 404 0.01 10.41 30.04
N ILE A 405 -0.61 10.14 28.90
CA ILE A 405 -1.06 8.79 28.54
C ILE A 405 0.19 7.99 28.16
N LYS A 406 0.32 6.75 28.64
CA LYS A 406 1.44 5.87 28.26
C LYS A 406 1.33 5.51 26.77
N LYS A 407 2.45 5.53 26.04
CA LYS A 407 2.47 5.07 24.65
C LYS A 407 2.41 3.54 24.59
N GLN A 408 1.56 3.02 23.72
CA GLN A 408 1.53 1.62 23.35
C GLN A 408 2.73 1.30 22.45
N LEU A 409 3.33 0.12 22.65
CA LEU A 409 4.30 -0.41 21.70
C LEU A 409 3.52 -0.92 20.49
N ILE A 410 3.70 -0.30 19.34
CA ILE A 410 2.99 -0.67 18.11
C ILE A 410 3.77 -1.79 17.43
N ASN A 411 3.28 -3.03 17.57
CA ASN A 411 3.81 -4.20 16.90
C ASN A 411 2.99 -4.47 15.63
N ASN A 412 3.33 -3.79 14.54
CA ASN A 412 2.76 -4.01 13.20
C ASN A 412 3.83 -4.58 12.26
N PHE A 413 3.49 -4.90 11.01
CA PHE A 413 4.49 -5.38 10.05
C PHE A 413 5.66 -4.41 9.88
N ALA A 414 5.42 -3.09 9.94
CA ALA A 414 6.48 -2.08 9.89
C ALA A 414 7.47 -2.12 11.08
N SER A 415 7.10 -2.77 12.18
CA SER A 415 8.01 -2.98 13.32
C SER A 415 8.98 -4.14 13.11
N MET A 416 8.72 -5.02 12.14
CA MET A 416 9.59 -6.16 11.79
C MET A 416 10.71 -5.78 10.84
N GLY A 417 10.55 -4.70 10.05
CA GLY A 417 11.59 -4.24 9.12
C GLY A 417 12.81 -3.67 9.84
N GLU A 418 14.02 -4.01 9.36
CA GLU A 418 15.26 -3.46 9.87
C GLU A 418 15.34 -1.95 9.58
N LYS A 419 15.46 -1.14 10.63
CA LYS A 419 15.76 0.28 10.47
C LYS A 419 17.27 0.43 10.28
N VAL A 420 17.73 0.64 9.06
CA VAL A 420 19.12 1.05 8.80
C VAL A 420 19.38 2.40 9.47
N LYS A 421 20.07 2.38 10.62
CA LYS A 421 20.47 3.57 11.38
C LYS A 421 21.93 3.88 11.05
N ARG A 422 22.22 5.05 10.47
CA ARG A 422 23.58 5.61 10.52
C ARG A 422 23.73 6.50 11.75
N VAL A 423 24.72 6.19 12.59
CA VAL A 423 25.10 7.04 13.72
C VAL A 423 26.15 8.02 13.22
N ARG A 424 25.87 9.32 13.34
CA ARG A 424 26.88 10.39 13.19
C ARG A 424 26.85 11.23 14.46
N ASN A 425 27.99 11.38 15.12
CA ASN A 425 28.14 12.16 16.37
C ASN A 425 27.13 11.80 17.49
N ASN A 426 26.96 10.51 17.81
CA ASN A 426 26.04 10.04 18.87
C ASN A 426 24.56 10.46 18.72
N GLN A 427 24.16 10.96 17.55
CA GLN A 427 22.76 11.19 17.20
C GLN A 427 22.34 10.23 16.09
N VAL A 428 21.14 9.66 16.24
CA VAL A 428 20.51 8.80 15.23
C VAL A 428 19.80 9.72 14.25
N GLU A 429 20.38 9.94 13.07
CA GLU A 429 19.71 10.66 11.99
C GLU A 429 19.06 9.67 11.01
N VAL A 430 17.77 9.89 10.75
CA VAL A 430 17.05 9.24 9.66
C VAL A 430 17.28 10.11 8.42
N LEU A 431 17.89 9.56 7.37
CA LEU A 431 18.13 10.27 6.12
C LEU A 431 16.78 10.72 5.53
N LYS A 432 16.63 12.03 5.30
CA LYS A 432 15.46 12.62 4.63
C LYS A 432 15.94 13.48 3.47
N MET A 433 15.24 13.40 2.34
CA MET A 433 15.37 14.40 1.27
C MET A 433 14.71 15.69 1.73
N GLU A 434 15.50 16.74 1.89
CA GLU A 434 14.98 18.08 2.09
C GLU A 434 15.24 18.93 0.84
N ARG A 435 14.17 19.36 0.18
CA ARG A 435 14.19 20.35 -0.93
C ARG A 435 14.98 21.62 -0.57
N ASN A 436 15.12 21.89 0.72
CA ASN A 436 15.86 23.01 1.28
C ASN A 436 17.37 22.95 1.04
N TYR A 437 17.97 21.79 0.76
CA TYR A 437 19.41 21.70 0.51
C TYR A 437 19.80 22.43 -0.78
N LEU A 438 19.06 22.23 -1.89
CA LEU A 438 19.34 22.93 -3.14
C LEU A 438 19.13 24.43 -3.01
N SER A 439 18.05 24.87 -2.34
CA SER A 439 17.80 26.30 -2.13
C SER A 439 18.87 26.93 -1.24
N THR A 440 19.29 26.25 -0.18
CA THR A 440 20.40 26.68 0.69
C THR A 440 21.70 26.74 -0.08
N LEU A 441 21.97 25.78 -0.97
CA LEU A 441 23.20 25.69 -1.75
C LEU A 441 23.27 26.78 -2.82
N LEU A 442 22.14 27.10 -3.47
CA LEU A 442 22.01 28.24 -4.39
C LEU A 442 22.20 29.58 -3.68
N VAL A 443 21.59 29.77 -2.50
CA VAL A 443 21.78 30.98 -1.69
C VAL A 443 23.23 31.10 -1.21
N THR A 444 23.84 29.99 -0.79
CA THR A 444 25.25 29.96 -0.35
C THR A 444 26.20 30.21 -1.52
N ALA A 445 25.86 29.77 -2.75
CA ALA A 445 26.66 30.03 -3.94
C ALA A 445 26.71 31.52 -4.28
N LEU A 446 25.63 32.28 -4.02
CA LEU A 446 25.61 33.74 -4.18
C LEU A 446 26.57 34.44 -3.20
N GLU A 447 26.74 33.92 -1.99
CA GLU A 447 27.60 34.52 -0.97
C GLU A 447 29.05 34.04 -1.03
N LYS A 448 29.29 32.77 -1.36
CA LYS A 448 30.59 32.09 -1.19
C LYS A 448 31.32 31.75 -2.48
N LYS A 449 30.86 32.21 -3.65
CA LYS A 449 31.44 31.88 -4.97
C LYS A 449 31.65 30.37 -5.14
N ILE A 450 30.62 29.59 -4.83
CA ILE A 450 30.65 28.14 -5.04
C ILE A 450 30.50 27.89 -6.54
N ASP A 451 31.38 27.08 -7.09
CA ASP A 451 31.30 26.63 -8.49
C ASP A 451 30.14 25.64 -8.63
N MET A 452 29.01 26.14 -9.12
CA MET A 452 27.80 25.34 -9.32
C MET A 452 27.98 24.30 -10.42
N GLU A 453 28.86 24.53 -11.39
CA GLU A 453 29.13 23.57 -12.46
C GLU A 453 29.83 22.34 -11.89
N LEU A 454 30.77 22.52 -10.96
CA LEU A 454 31.38 21.42 -10.23
C LEU A 454 30.40 20.73 -9.26
N VAL A 455 29.59 21.48 -8.51
CA VAL A 455 28.67 20.88 -7.53
C VAL A 455 27.57 20.04 -8.20
N LEU A 456 27.05 20.49 -9.34
CA LEU A 456 26.01 19.76 -10.09
C LEU A 456 26.54 18.50 -10.80
N GLN A 457 27.86 18.28 -10.84
CA GLN A 457 28.45 17.01 -11.28
C GLN A 457 28.26 15.89 -10.23
N TYR A 458 27.90 16.24 -9.00
CA TYR A 458 27.67 15.28 -7.91
C TYR A 458 26.17 15.18 -7.59
N PRO A 459 25.66 13.98 -7.28
CA PRO A 459 24.27 13.81 -6.87
C PRO A 459 24.00 14.59 -5.58
N LEU A 460 22.92 15.37 -5.58
CA LEU A 460 22.44 16.13 -4.41
C LEU A 460 21.81 15.22 -3.34
N SER A 461 21.59 13.95 -3.67
CA SER A 461 21.14 12.90 -2.78
C SER A 461 22.32 12.05 -2.29
N PRO A 462 22.23 11.45 -1.09
CA PRO A 462 23.29 10.59 -0.55
C PRO A 462 23.53 9.31 -1.38
N ILE A 463 22.61 8.97 -2.29
CA ILE A 463 22.65 7.81 -3.18
C ILE A 463 22.02 8.23 -4.53
N PRO A 464 22.51 7.77 -5.70
CA PRO A 464 21.87 8.07 -6.98
C PRO A 464 20.45 7.49 -7.05
N LEU A 465 19.44 8.36 -7.10
CA LEU A 465 18.02 7.96 -7.07
C LEU A 465 17.54 7.18 -8.29
N VAL A 466 18.36 7.11 -9.34
CA VAL A 466 18.08 6.28 -10.53
C VAL A 466 18.27 4.79 -10.23
N PHE A 467 19.11 4.44 -9.25
CA PHE A 467 19.44 3.05 -8.90
C PHE A 467 18.86 2.61 -7.57
N ALA A 468 18.55 3.54 -6.66
CA ALA A 468 18.13 3.20 -5.30
C ALA A 468 17.24 4.25 -4.64
N HIS A 469 16.37 3.79 -3.76
CA HIS A 469 15.61 4.60 -2.82
C HIS A 469 16.51 5.21 -1.75
N LEU A 470 15.95 6.18 -1.02
CA LEU A 470 16.66 6.95 0.02
C LEU A 470 17.07 6.14 1.26
N ASN A 471 16.44 4.98 1.47
CA ASN A 471 16.81 4.00 2.50
C ASN A 471 17.97 3.09 2.05
N GLY A 472 18.42 3.19 0.79
CA GLY A 472 19.47 2.36 0.20
C GLY A 472 18.99 1.09 -0.51
N SER A 473 17.68 0.79 -0.53
CA SER A 473 17.15 -0.31 -1.33
C SER A 473 17.22 0.05 -2.82
N MET A 474 17.58 -0.92 -3.69
CA MET A 474 17.61 -0.66 -5.13
C MET A 474 16.20 -0.45 -5.68
N ASN A 475 16.05 0.42 -6.67
CA ASN A 475 14.77 0.57 -7.37
C ASN A 475 14.44 -0.76 -8.08
N LYS A 476 13.31 -1.37 -7.76
CA LYS A 476 12.83 -2.54 -8.50
C LYS A 476 12.19 -2.11 -9.82
N THR A 477 12.79 -2.47 -10.94
CA THR A 477 12.17 -2.35 -12.26
C THR A 477 11.40 -3.61 -12.61
N VAL A 478 10.20 -3.47 -13.15
CA VAL A 478 9.47 -4.59 -13.74
C VAL A 478 10.24 -5.04 -15.00
N LYS A 479 10.89 -6.22 -14.95
CA LYS A 479 11.71 -6.77 -16.06
C LYS A 479 10.94 -6.84 -17.39
N SER A 480 9.63 -7.03 -17.35
CA SER A 480 8.77 -7.10 -18.56
C SER A 480 8.67 -5.80 -19.33
N VAL A 481 8.82 -4.64 -18.67
CA VAL A 481 8.72 -3.32 -19.32
C VAL A 481 9.90 -3.06 -20.27
N LEU A 482 11.05 -3.71 -20.06
CA LEU A 482 12.19 -3.59 -20.96
C LEU A 482 11.88 -4.13 -22.37
N TYR A 483 11.10 -5.22 -22.46
CA TYR A 483 10.67 -5.75 -23.75
C TYR A 483 9.66 -4.81 -24.42
N ASP A 484 8.66 -4.30 -23.71
CA ASP A 484 7.70 -3.32 -24.24
C ASP A 484 8.39 -2.06 -24.82
N ILE A 485 9.50 -1.64 -24.22
CA ILE A 485 10.32 -0.51 -24.68
C ILE A 485 11.19 -0.89 -25.89
N LEU A 486 11.63 -2.15 -26.01
CA LEU A 486 12.51 -2.62 -27.09
C LEU A 486 11.74 -3.17 -28.30
N ASP A 487 10.50 -3.65 -28.14
CA ASP A 487 9.74 -4.32 -29.21
C ASP A 487 9.44 -3.38 -30.38
N GLY A 488 9.02 -2.14 -30.09
CA GLY A 488 8.80 -1.11 -31.10
C GLY A 488 10.07 -0.69 -31.87
N PRO A 489 11.16 -0.30 -31.17
CA PRO A 489 12.42 0.08 -31.81
C PRO A 489 13.11 -1.05 -32.59
N LEU A 490 12.95 -2.33 -32.20
CA LEU A 490 13.58 -3.45 -32.90
C LEU A 490 12.94 -3.76 -34.27
N GLU A 491 11.76 -3.22 -34.56
CA GLU A 491 11.11 -3.28 -35.87
C GLU A 491 11.42 -2.05 -36.75
N ASP A 492 12.27 -1.12 -36.29
CA ASP A 492 12.69 0.03 -37.08
C ASP A 492 13.67 -0.37 -38.21
N ASP A 493 13.28 -0.07 -39.45
CA ASP A 493 14.11 -0.27 -40.65
C ASP A 493 15.47 0.44 -40.56
N SER A 494 15.63 1.47 -39.72
CA SER A 494 16.93 2.11 -39.45
C SER A 494 17.98 1.14 -38.89
N LEU A 495 17.54 0.09 -38.19
CA LEU A 495 18.40 -0.97 -37.64
C LEU A 495 18.86 -1.98 -38.69
N ALA A 496 18.33 -1.95 -39.92
CA ALA A 496 18.79 -2.84 -41.00
C ALA A 496 20.30 -2.68 -41.27
N SER A 497 20.81 -1.45 -41.12
CA SER A 497 22.24 -1.14 -41.23
C SER A 497 23.10 -1.73 -40.10
N VAL A 498 22.52 -1.94 -38.91
CA VAL A 498 23.20 -2.44 -37.70
C VAL A 498 23.15 -3.96 -37.64
N LEU A 499 22.00 -4.55 -37.98
CA LEU A 499 21.81 -6.00 -38.07
C LEU A 499 22.60 -6.58 -39.24
N GLY A 500 22.50 -5.98 -40.43
CA GLY A 500 23.18 -6.49 -41.64
C GLY A 500 22.85 -7.97 -41.87
N GLU A 501 23.88 -8.82 -41.96
CA GLU A 501 23.72 -10.27 -42.12
C GLU A 501 23.44 -11.04 -40.82
N LYS A 502 23.42 -10.34 -39.67
CA LYS A 502 23.22 -10.97 -38.36
C LYS A 502 21.75 -11.31 -38.14
N LYS A 503 21.54 -12.47 -37.53
CA LYS A 503 20.24 -12.89 -37.00
C LYS A 503 20.19 -12.61 -35.51
N LEU A 504 19.16 -11.91 -35.07
CA LEU A 504 18.92 -11.61 -33.66
C LEU A 504 17.74 -12.45 -33.18
N TYR A 505 17.98 -13.28 -32.17
CA TYR A 505 16.93 -14.06 -31.51
C TYR A 505 16.60 -13.41 -30.17
N VAL A 506 15.33 -13.10 -29.95
CA VAL A 506 14.82 -12.48 -28.72
C VAL A 506 13.76 -13.39 -28.12
N THR A 507 13.95 -13.81 -26.88
CA THR A 507 13.02 -14.70 -26.18
C THR A 507 12.21 -13.90 -25.17
N GLU A 508 10.89 -14.02 -25.25
CA GLU A 508 9.92 -13.37 -24.36
C GLU A 508 8.95 -14.42 -23.81
N GLU A 509 8.87 -14.54 -22.49
CA GLU A 509 8.06 -15.54 -21.79
C GLU A 509 8.25 -16.95 -22.37
N SER A 510 7.28 -17.43 -23.15
CA SER A 510 7.32 -18.75 -23.78
C SER A 510 7.71 -18.76 -25.25
N LYS A 511 7.84 -17.59 -25.89
CA LYS A 511 8.05 -17.42 -27.34
C LYS A 511 9.47 -16.94 -27.65
N CYS A 512 9.94 -17.26 -28.85
CA CYS A 512 11.19 -16.73 -29.38
C CYS A 512 10.91 -16.07 -30.72
N PHE A 513 11.43 -14.87 -30.92
CA PHE A 513 11.33 -14.10 -32.17
C PHE A 513 12.69 -14.01 -32.83
N LEU A 514 12.72 -14.18 -34.15
CA LEU A 514 13.87 -13.99 -35.01
C LEU A 514 13.71 -12.67 -35.77
N PHE A 515 14.70 -11.80 -35.64
CA PHE A 515 14.88 -10.59 -36.41
C PHE A 515 16.02 -10.78 -37.42
N TYR A 516 15.75 -10.47 -38.69
CA TYR A 516 16.72 -10.54 -39.79
C TYR A 516 16.43 -9.46 -40.84
N VAL A 517 17.41 -9.15 -41.68
CA VAL A 517 17.23 -8.17 -42.75
C VAL A 517 16.87 -8.88 -44.06
N ASP A 518 15.76 -8.47 -44.68
CA ASP A 518 15.40 -8.84 -46.05
C ASP A 518 15.02 -7.59 -46.84
N ALA A 519 15.57 -7.45 -48.05
CA ALA A 519 15.36 -6.28 -48.91
C ALA A 519 15.51 -4.90 -48.19
N GLU A 520 16.56 -4.74 -47.37
CA GLU A 520 16.85 -3.54 -46.56
C GLU A 520 15.83 -3.22 -45.45
N LYS A 521 14.96 -4.18 -45.10
CA LYS A 521 13.99 -4.05 -44.02
C LYS A 521 14.20 -5.06 -42.92
N VAL A 522 13.87 -4.67 -41.69
CA VAL A 522 13.94 -5.58 -40.55
C VAL A 522 12.66 -6.42 -40.52
N MET A 523 12.82 -7.73 -40.66
CA MET A 523 11.74 -8.70 -40.64
C MET A 523 11.73 -9.43 -39.30
N LYS A 524 10.54 -9.55 -38.70
CA LYS A 524 10.28 -10.30 -37.46
C LYS A 524 9.47 -11.54 -37.77
N MET A 525 9.89 -12.68 -37.23
CA MET A 525 9.10 -13.92 -37.27
C MET A 525 9.24 -14.72 -35.98
N GLU A 526 8.24 -15.51 -35.62
CA GLU A 526 8.35 -16.44 -34.49
C GLU A 526 9.24 -17.64 -34.88
N GLU A 527 10.16 -18.03 -34.02
CA GLU A 527 11.02 -19.21 -34.14
C GLU A 527 10.48 -20.34 -33.23
N PRO A 528 9.57 -21.19 -33.74
CA PRO A 528 8.88 -22.18 -32.92
C PRO A 528 9.80 -23.28 -32.38
N THR A 529 10.98 -23.49 -32.98
CA THR A 529 11.94 -24.50 -32.47
C THR A 529 12.62 -24.09 -31.16
N LEU A 530 12.58 -22.80 -30.82
CA LEU A 530 13.14 -22.23 -29.59
C LEU A 530 12.05 -21.84 -28.58
N ARG A 531 10.81 -22.29 -28.78
CA ARG A 531 9.71 -22.10 -27.83
C ARG A 531 9.96 -22.91 -26.55
N SER A 532 9.92 -22.27 -25.40
CA SER A 532 10.20 -22.92 -24.11
C SER A 532 9.41 -22.28 -22.97
N ASN A 533 8.78 -23.07 -22.10
CA ASN A 533 8.09 -22.60 -20.89
C ASN A 533 9.01 -22.58 -19.65
N HIS A 534 10.28 -22.93 -19.79
CA HIS A 534 11.25 -23.04 -18.69
C HIS A 534 11.64 -21.66 -18.17
N GLU A 535 11.35 -21.23 -16.95
CA GLU A 535 11.43 -19.79 -16.57
C GLU A 535 12.83 -19.15 -16.64
N GLU A 536 13.90 -19.91 -16.37
CA GLU A 536 15.24 -19.38 -16.16
C GLU A 536 16.05 -19.10 -17.44
N ALA A 537 16.63 -17.91 -17.54
CA ALA A 537 17.33 -17.44 -18.75
C ALA A 537 18.74 -18.06 -18.91
N ASP A 538 19.48 -18.25 -17.83
CA ASP A 538 20.83 -18.84 -17.78
C ASP A 538 20.86 -20.30 -18.26
N THR A 539 19.89 -21.10 -17.88
CA THR A 539 19.70 -22.48 -18.32
C THR A 539 19.15 -22.55 -19.75
N ARG A 540 18.24 -21.62 -20.13
CA ARG A 540 17.83 -21.45 -21.54
C ARG A 540 19.01 -21.18 -22.46
N MET A 541 19.99 -20.36 -22.05
CA MET A 541 21.18 -20.08 -22.87
C MET A 541 21.89 -21.37 -23.32
N MET A 542 21.94 -22.39 -22.44
CA MET A 542 22.53 -23.69 -22.80
C MET A 542 21.65 -24.50 -23.75
N VAL A 543 20.33 -24.42 -23.62
CA VAL A 543 19.40 -25.03 -24.58
C VAL A 543 19.58 -24.41 -25.96
N HIS A 544 19.69 -23.07 -26.06
CA HIS A 544 20.00 -22.40 -27.32
C HIS A 544 21.34 -22.86 -27.89
N CYS A 545 22.38 -23.02 -27.07
CA CYS A 545 23.66 -23.54 -27.54
C CYS A 545 23.55 -24.97 -28.09
N ALA A 546 22.72 -25.82 -27.49
CA ALA A 546 22.53 -27.20 -27.91
C ALA A 546 21.76 -27.34 -29.24
N THR A 547 20.89 -26.38 -29.57
CA THR A 547 20.10 -26.40 -30.80
C THR A 547 20.90 -25.94 -32.03
N LEU A 548 21.99 -25.21 -31.85
CA LEU A 548 22.85 -24.72 -32.95
C LEU A 548 23.35 -25.84 -33.87
N GLU A 549 23.56 -25.48 -35.13
CA GLU A 549 24.25 -26.35 -36.10
C GLU A 549 25.77 -26.28 -35.88
N SER A 550 26.45 -27.42 -36.04
CA SER A 550 27.91 -27.51 -35.91
C SER A 550 28.57 -27.42 -37.30
N PRO A 551 29.71 -26.71 -37.46
CA PRO A 551 30.51 -26.05 -36.42
C PRO A 551 30.03 -24.63 -36.09
N ALA A 552 30.05 -24.26 -34.80
CA ALA A 552 29.69 -22.92 -34.34
C ALA A 552 30.64 -22.42 -33.25
N THR A 553 30.91 -21.11 -33.22
CA THR A 553 31.60 -20.45 -32.11
C THR A 553 30.61 -19.56 -31.38
N VAL A 554 30.45 -19.79 -30.08
CA VAL A 554 29.44 -19.15 -29.24
C VAL A 554 30.14 -18.41 -28.11
N VAL A 555 29.72 -17.17 -27.88
CA VAL A 555 30.17 -16.36 -26.75
C VAL A 555 28.98 -16.05 -25.86
N LEU A 556 29.03 -16.57 -24.63
CA LEU A 556 28.07 -16.25 -23.58
C LEU A 556 28.49 -14.93 -22.93
N ARG A 557 27.62 -13.92 -23.01
CA ARG A 557 27.76 -12.66 -22.29
C ARG A 557 26.68 -12.58 -21.23
N THR A 558 27.09 -12.47 -19.99
CA THR A 558 26.20 -12.44 -18.83
C THR A 558 26.92 -11.76 -17.67
N THR A 559 26.15 -11.12 -16.79
CA THR A 559 26.63 -10.64 -15.49
C THR A 559 26.40 -11.67 -14.38
N ASP A 560 25.63 -12.71 -14.67
CA ASP A 560 25.28 -13.76 -13.74
C ASP A 560 26.40 -14.80 -13.65
N SER A 561 26.83 -15.08 -12.43
CA SER A 561 27.96 -15.97 -12.16
C SER A 561 27.63 -17.44 -12.37
N ASP A 562 26.34 -17.80 -12.27
CA ASP A 562 25.89 -19.18 -12.25
C ASP A 562 25.99 -19.84 -13.63
N VAL A 563 25.91 -19.01 -14.68
CA VAL A 563 26.08 -19.42 -16.09
C VAL A 563 27.41 -20.14 -16.33
N LEU A 564 28.49 -19.76 -15.64
CA LEU A 564 29.78 -20.44 -15.81
C LEU A 564 29.71 -21.90 -15.36
N ALA A 565 29.14 -22.14 -14.18
CA ALA A 565 29.00 -23.48 -13.63
C ALA A 565 28.00 -24.31 -14.45
N ILE A 566 26.90 -23.70 -14.89
CA ILE A 566 25.89 -24.33 -15.76
C ILE A 566 26.51 -24.69 -17.12
N ALA A 567 27.29 -23.79 -17.73
CA ALA A 567 27.95 -24.03 -19.00
C ALA A 567 28.98 -25.17 -18.90
N ILE A 568 29.80 -25.20 -17.85
CA ILE A 568 30.73 -26.30 -17.58
C ILE A 568 29.97 -27.60 -17.27
N GLY A 569 28.85 -27.53 -16.56
CA GLY A 569 27.99 -28.69 -16.26
C GLY A 569 27.44 -29.37 -17.51
N ASN A 570 27.11 -28.58 -18.52
CA ASN A 570 26.34 -29.02 -19.68
C ASN A 570 27.12 -29.06 -21.00
N PHE A 571 28.38 -28.62 -21.06
CA PHE A 571 29.10 -28.54 -22.34
C PHE A 571 29.23 -29.88 -23.08
N HIS A 572 29.24 -31.01 -22.37
CA HIS A 572 29.27 -32.35 -22.97
C HIS A 572 27.97 -32.74 -23.70
N GLN A 573 26.88 -32.02 -23.46
CA GLN A 573 25.60 -32.23 -24.13
C GLN A 573 25.51 -31.46 -25.46
N LEU A 574 26.48 -30.58 -25.74
CA LEU A 574 26.56 -29.84 -26.99
C LEU A 574 27.08 -30.73 -28.12
N LYS A 575 26.64 -30.44 -29.36
CA LYS A 575 27.10 -31.16 -30.55
C LYS A 575 28.60 -30.98 -30.76
N ASP A 576 29.27 -32.03 -31.21
CA ASP A 576 30.70 -32.00 -31.56
C ASP A 576 30.97 -30.91 -32.61
N GLY A 577 31.92 -30.01 -32.31
CA GLY A 577 32.30 -28.88 -33.16
C GLY A 577 31.76 -27.51 -32.73
N ILE A 578 30.95 -27.45 -31.66
CA ILE A 578 30.58 -26.19 -31.00
C ILE A 578 31.70 -25.76 -30.02
N GLN A 579 32.24 -24.56 -30.22
CA GLN A 579 33.20 -23.91 -29.32
C GLN A 579 32.50 -22.83 -28.50
N LEU A 580 32.51 -22.99 -27.18
CA LEU A 580 31.82 -22.16 -26.22
C LEU A 580 32.82 -21.36 -25.39
N TYR A 581 32.64 -20.04 -25.43
CA TYR A 581 33.39 -19.09 -24.63
C TYR A 581 32.45 -18.31 -23.73
N MET A 582 32.95 -17.84 -22.59
CA MET A 582 32.25 -16.87 -21.75
C MET A 582 33.06 -15.58 -21.67
N GLU A 583 32.41 -14.45 -21.90
CA GLU A 583 33.05 -13.14 -21.75
C GLU A 583 33.15 -12.77 -20.27
N ALA A 584 34.32 -12.31 -19.82
CA ALA A 584 34.56 -11.86 -18.45
C ALA A 584 35.41 -10.59 -18.42
N GLY A 585 35.14 -9.70 -17.45
CA GLY A 585 35.82 -8.41 -17.30
C GLY A 585 35.08 -7.25 -17.97
N VAL A 586 35.56 -6.02 -17.76
CA VAL A 586 34.88 -4.80 -18.22
C VAL A 586 35.71 -4.12 -19.31
N THR A 587 35.06 -3.69 -20.39
CA THR A 587 35.71 -2.99 -21.51
C THR A 587 36.36 -1.68 -21.08
N ALA A 588 35.77 -0.98 -20.10
CA ALA A 588 36.27 0.29 -19.56
C ALA A 588 37.64 0.15 -18.88
N ASP A 589 37.90 -0.99 -18.23
CA ASP A 589 39.14 -1.25 -17.47
C ASP A 589 40.17 -2.06 -18.28
N ASN A 590 39.90 -2.26 -19.59
CA ASN A 590 40.73 -3.06 -20.50
C ASN A 590 41.02 -4.48 -19.98
N SER A 591 40.12 -5.05 -19.18
CA SER A 591 40.26 -6.36 -18.54
C SER A 591 39.45 -7.46 -19.23
N LEU A 592 38.91 -7.17 -20.42
CA LEU A 592 38.05 -8.05 -21.19
C LEU A 592 38.82 -9.32 -21.60
N ARG A 593 38.28 -10.49 -21.25
CA ARG A 593 38.84 -11.80 -21.60
C ARG A 593 37.74 -12.80 -21.93
N TYR A 594 38.08 -13.78 -22.75
CA TYR A 594 37.20 -14.89 -23.09
C TYR A 594 37.67 -16.16 -22.41
N ILE A 595 36.81 -16.74 -21.58
CA ILE A 595 37.05 -17.99 -20.86
C ILE A 595 36.60 -19.14 -21.75
N ASP A 596 37.54 -20.02 -22.11
CA ASP A 596 37.27 -21.20 -22.95
C ASP A 596 36.63 -22.32 -22.12
N ILE A 597 35.31 -22.49 -22.27
CA ILE A 597 34.53 -23.46 -21.49
C ILE A 597 34.86 -24.89 -21.93
N ASN A 598 35.03 -25.12 -23.24
CA ASN A 598 35.37 -26.44 -23.77
C ASN A 598 36.71 -26.94 -23.22
N LYS A 599 37.70 -26.06 -23.10
CA LYS A 599 39.01 -26.40 -22.55
C LYS A 599 38.94 -26.72 -21.06
N ILE A 600 38.18 -25.95 -20.29
CA ILE A 600 37.96 -26.21 -18.86
C ILE A 600 37.26 -27.56 -18.68
N GLY A 601 36.14 -27.76 -19.37
CA GLY A 601 35.37 -28.99 -19.28
C GLY A 601 36.17 -30.22 -19.70
N LYS A 602 36.96 -30.14 -20.78
CA LYS A 602 37.88 -31.24 -21.19
C LYS A 602 38.94 -31.55 -20.13
N HIS A 603 39.43 -30.53 -19.43
CA HIS A 603 40.44 -30.70 -18.38
C HIS A 603 39.84 -31.31 -17.11
N LEU A 604 38.65 -30.89 -16.71
CA LEU A 604 37.94 -31.42 -15.54
C LEU A 604 37.41 -32.84 -15.79
N GLY A 605 37.11 -33.17 -17.06
CA GLY A 605 36.52 -34.44 -17.45
C GLY A 605 35.02 -34.54 -17.13
N PRO A 606 34.32 -35.57 -17.65
CA PRO A 606 32.86 -35.61 -17.68
C PRO A 606 32.19 -35.76 -16.32
N GLN A 607 32.81 -36.48 -15.39
CA GLN A 607 32.23 -36.68 -14.06
C GLN A 607 32.27 -35.38 -13.24
N LEU A 608 33.45 -34.74 -13.17
CA LEU A 608 33.63 -33.51 -12.40
C LEU A 608 32.88 -32.33 -13.03
N SER A 609 32.90 -32.22 -14.36
CA SER A 609 32.13 -31.19 -15.08
C SER A 609 30.65 -31.27 -14.73
N LYS A 610 30.03 -32.46 -14.80
CA LYS A 610 28.61 -32.65 -14.43
C LYS A 610 28.29 -32.32 -12.96
N ALA A 611 29.25 -32.48 -12.06
CA ALA A 611 29.08 -32.17 -10.64
C ALA A 611 29.26 -30.67 -10.31
N MET A 612 29.80 -29.86 -11.25
CA MET A 612 30.10 -28.45 -11.00
C MET A 612 28.91 -27.60 -10.54
N PRO A 613 27.69 -27.71 -11.10
CA PRO A 613 26.53 -26.97 -10.58
C PRO A 613 26.23 -27.29 -9.11
N GLY A 614 26.43 -28.54 -8.68
CA GLY A 614 26.23 -28.94 -7.28
C GLY A 614 27.28 -28.35 -6.34
N PHE A 615 28.55 -28.30 -6.76
CA PHE A 615 29.59 -27.61 -5.99
C PHE A 615 29.36 -26.10 -5.94
N TRP A 616 28.88 -25.52 -7.04
CA TRP A 616 28.60 -24.10 -7.16
C TRP A 616 27.46 -23.65 -6.24
N ASN A 617 26.38 -24.43 -6.18
CA ASN A 617 25.24 -24.19 -5.28
C ASN A 617 25.64 -24.15 -3.79
N LYS A 618 26.77 -24.76 -3.42
CA LYS A 618 27.29 -24.80 -2.04
C LYS A 618 28.52 -23.92 -1.81
N ALA A 619 28.89 -23.08 -2.79
CA ALA A 619 30.14 -22.32 -2.76
C ALA A 619 30.16 -21.15 -1.74
N THR A 620 29.00 -20.74 -1.22
CA THR A 620 28.84 -19.60 -0.31
C THR A 620 28.55 -19.98 1.14
N GLU A 621 28.40 -21.27 1.46
CA GLU A 621 28.18 -21.74 2.83
C GLU A 621 29.43 -21.52 3.71
N LEU A 622 29.26 -20.85 4.84
CA LEU A 622 30.33 -20.35 5.72
C LEU A 622 31.11 -21.48 6.44
N GLU A 623 30.51 -22.66 6.57
CA GLU A 623 31.15 -23.89 7.02
C GLU A 623 31.03 -24.94 5.90
N PRO A 624 32.14 -25.36 5.24
CA PRO A 624 32.05 -26.42 4.26
C PRO A 624 31.57 -27.69 4.96
N VAL A 625 30.47 -28.26 4.49
CA VAL A 625 29.98 -29.57 4.97
C VAL A 625 31.00 -30.63 4.58
N LEU A 626 31.98 -30.86 5.44
CA LEU A 626 32.95 -31.96 5.34
C LEU A 626 32.23 -33.25 5.72
N TYR A 627 31.68 -33.93 4.71
CA TYR A 627 31.14 -35.27 4.88
C TYR A 627 32.22 -36.20 5.47
N ARG A 628 31.97 -36.71 6.67
CA ARG A 628 32.87 -37.68 7.30
C ARG A 628 32.77 -39.00 6.54
N PRO A 629 33.90 -39.56 6.03
CA PRO A 629 33.87 -40.78 5.21
C PRO A 629 33.16 -41.95 5.90
N GLU A 630 33.30 -42.04 7.22
CA GLU A 630 32.79 -43.11 8.10
C GLU A 630 31.27 -43.32 8.07
N ASN A 631 30.50 -42.37 7.52
CA ASN A 631 29.04 -42.46 7.37
C ASN A 631 28.57 -42.14 5.93
N SER A 632 29.49 -42.15 4.96
CA SER A 632 29.21 -41.78 3.56
C SER A 632 29.83 -42.79 2.59
N GLY A 633 29.64 -44.08 2.87
CA GLY A 633 30.09 -45.18 2.01
C GLY A 633 31.48 -45.73 2.32
N TRP A 634 32.09 -45.36 3.46
CA TRP A 634 33.38 -45.91 3.90
C TRP A 634 33.33 -46.36 5.35
N LEU A 635 33.97 -47.49 5.66
CA LEU A 635 34.18 -48.00 7.02
C LEU A 635 35.64 -47.77 7.42
N LEU A 636 35.89 -47.39 8.67
CA LEU A 636 37.24 -47.32 9.22
C LEU A 636 37.60 -48.68 9.82
N ASN A 637 38.54 -49.40 9.19
CA ASN A 637 39.05 -50.67 9.68
C ASN A 637 40.56 -50.57 9.92
N GLU A 638 40.99 -50.77 11.16
CA GLU A 638 42.40 -50.63 11.60
C GLU A 638 43.08 -49.30 11.15
N GLY A 639 42.33 -48.20 11.16
CA GLY A 639 42.84 -46.87 10.81
C GLY A 639 42.98 -46.60 9.31
N LYS A 640 42.44 -47.47 8.44
CA LYS A 640 42.31 -47.23 7.01
C LYS A 640 40.84 -47.23 6.59
N LEU A 641 40.50 -46.33 5.67
CA LEU A 641 39.16 -46.25 5.07
C LEU A 641 39.01 -47.33 4.01
N VAL A 642 37.99 -48.17 4.16
CA VAL A 642 37.62 -49.24 3.23
C VAL A 642 36.21 -48.95 2.71
N LEU A 643 36.01 -49.08 1.40
CA LEU A 643 34.73 -48.77 0.77
C LEU A 643 33.65 -49.75 1.24
N ASN A 644 32.54 -49.23 1.77
CA ASN A 644 31.37 -50.03 2.13
C ASN A 644 30.49 -50.18 0.89
N TRP A 645 30.68 -51.27 0.15
CA TRP A 645 30.04 -51.45 -1.14
C TRP A 645 28.53 -51.69 -1.04
N PHE A 646 28.01 -52.24 0.07
CA PHE A 646 26.57 -52.45 0.27
C PHE A 646 26.26 -52.89 1.73
N GLU A 647 25.20 -52.35 2.33
CA GLU A 647 24.57 -52.92 3.54
C GLU A 647 23.10 -53.25 3.24
N GLY A 648 22.74 -54.54 3.30
CA GLY A 648 21.40 -55.05 2.97
C GLY A 648 21.33 -55.86 1.66
N GLU A 649 20.15 -56.40 1.33
CA GLU A 649 19.94 -57.16 0.09
C GLU A 649 19.99 -56.25 -1.16
N MET A 650 20.72 -56.68 -2.19
CA MET A 650 21.09 -55.87 -3.37
C MET A 650 19.98 -55.67 -4.41
N ALA A 651 18.75 -56.11 -4.15
CA ALA A 651 17.61 -55.85 -5.02
C ALA A 651 16.30 -55.86 -4.21
N PRO A 652 15.36 -54.93 -4.47
CA PRO A 652 14.03 -54.99 -3.89
C PRO A 652 13.32 -56.26 -4.37
N SER A 653 12.66 -56.98 -3.47
CA SER A 653 11.97 -58.23 -3.79
C SER A 653 10.73 -58.04 -4.68
N CYS A 654 10.28 -56.80 -4.88
CA CYS A 654 9.06 -56.44 -5.61
C CYS A 654 9.27 -55.15 -6.41
N LEU A 655 8.69 -55.04 -7.60
CA LEU A 655 8.89 -53.92 -8.53
C LEU A 655 8.07 -52.65 -8.20
N GLU A 656 7.34 -52.64 -7.09
CA GLU A 656 6.41 -51.55 -6.71
C GLU A 656 7.05 -50.50 -5.77
N ASP A 657 8.26 -50.76 -5.26
CA ASP A 657 9.02 -49.81 -4.42
C ASP A 657 9.84 -48.78 -5.21
N ILE A 658 9.70 -48.72 -6.55
CA ILE A 658 10.46 -47.82 -7.43
C ILE A 658 9.79 -46.45 -7.61
N VAL A 659 8.59 -46.22 -7.05
CA VAL A 659 7.86 -44.96 -7.27
C VAL A 659 7.53 -44.28 -5.94
N VAL A 660 8.42 -43.36 -5.54
CA VAL A 660 8.10 -42.29 -4.60
C VAL A 660 8.32 -40.97 -5.33
N SER A 661 7.20 -40.31 -5.65
CA SER A 661 7.14 -38.93 -6.14
C SER A 661 7.50 -37.98 -4.99
N PRO A 662 8.47 -37.07 -5.14
CA PRO A 662 8.85 -36.16 -4.07
C PRO A 662 7.87 -34.99 -3.97
N ASN A 663 7.43 -34.78 -2.74
CA ASN A 663 6.86 -33.55 -2.21
C ASN A 663 7.97 -32.53 -1.94
N GLU A 664 7.54 -31.26 -1.94
CA GLU A 664 7.87 -30.21 -0.95
C GLU A 664 9.23 -29.47 -0.96
N GLU A 665 9.04 -28.14 -0.95
CA GLU A 665 9.66 -27.14 -0.06
C GLU A 665 10.90 -26.35 -0.54
N ASP A 666 10.58 -25.07 -0.83
CA ASP A 666 11.03 -23.87 -0.10
C ASP A 666 12.19 -23.00 -0.60
N GLU A 667 12.03 -21.73 -0.21
CA GLU A 667 13.00 -20.63 -0.04
C GLU A 667 13.21 -19.70 -1.25
N GLU A 668 13.26 -18.37 -1.17
CA GLU A 668 12.85 -17.33 -0.20
C GLU A 668 13.22 -15.94 -0.82
N GLU A 669 12.53 -14.88 -0.38
CA GLU A 669 13.04 -13.50 -0.13
C GLU A 669 13.14 -12.35 -1.19
N GLU A 670 12.38 -11.28 -0.84
CA GLU A 670 12.78 -9.88 -0.55
C GLU A 670 12.74 -8.72 -1.61
N ASP A 671 11.80 -7.79 -1.34
CA ASP A 671 11.94 -6.33 -1.07
C ASP A 671 11.99 -5.23 -2.14
N GLY A 672 11.09 -4.24 -2.03
CA GLY A 672 11.49 -2.83 -2.11
C GLY A 672 10.90 -1.88 -3.17
N SER A 673 9.71 -1.34 -2.88
CA SER A 673 9.30 0.10 -2.87
C SER A 673 9.14 1.01 -4.13
N SER A 674 8.00 1.73 -4.11
CA SER A 674 7.57 3.10 -4.54
C SER A 674 8.48 4.14 -5.26
N ASP A 675 7.96 4.89 -6.28
CA ASP A 675 7.62 6.36 -6.16
C ASP A 675 6.91 7.07 -7.35
N ASP A 676 6.21 8.17 -6.99
CA ASP A 676 5.05 8.88 -7.58
C ASP A 676 5.12 9.35 -9.04
N ASP A 677 3.92 9.33 -9.63
CA ASP A 677 3.32 10.27 -10.57
C ASP A 677 3.76 11.75 -10.46
N SER A 678 4.09 12.33 -11.61
CA SER A 678 3.48 13.61 -12.02
C SER A 678 3.25 13.64 -13.52
N ALA A 679 2.01 13.98 -13.86
CA ALA A 679 1.40 14.12 -15.18
C ALA A 679 2.24 14.87 -16.23
N ASP A 680 2.08 14.43 -17.48
CA ASP A 680 2.12 15.32 -18.63
C ASP A 680 0.79 15.17 -19.39
N ASP A 681 0.03 16.26 -19.41
CA ASP A 681 -1.10 16.48 -20.31
C ASP A 681 -0.49 17.00 -21.62
N SER A 682 -0.55 16.20 -22.68
CA SER A 682 -0.50 16.72 -24.05
C SER A 682 -1.72 16.22 -24.80
N GLU A 683 -2.66 17.15 -25.00
CA GLU A 683 -3.67 17.08 -26.06
C GLU A 683 -2.99 16.81 -27.40
N GLU A 684 -3.53 15.89 -28.19
CA GLU A 684 -3.71 16.05 -29.63
C GLU A 684 -4.77 15.04 -30.11
N ASP A 685 -5.81 15.62 -30.73
CA ASP A 685 -6.99 15.10 -31.45
C ASP A 685 -8.22 14.53 -30.70
#